data_AF-A0AA39A3T4-F1
#
_entry.id   AF-A0AA39A3T4-F1
#
_cell.length_a   1.000
_cell.length_b   1.000
_cell.length_c   1.000
_cell.angle_alpha   90.00
_cell.angle_beta   90.00
_cell.angle_gamma   90.00
#
_symmetry.space_group_name_H-M   'P 1'
#
loop_
_entity.id
_entity.type
_entity.pdbx_description
1 polymer ?
#
loop_
_entity_poly.entity_id
_entity_poly.type
_entity_poly.pdbx_seq_one_letter_code
_entity_poly.pdbx_strand_id
1 'polypeptide(L)'
;MASILRFRKLCYVEPVKCSSLGFESFETPKIEKKDDEGAVKAVESTVGEKQKKKSSKRQPREWRCMDYCCLTVGYMCTAWWLLLFLYHCLPAALPGFQVPEAPGARLRREGLTALHPVVLVPGIVTGGLELWEGRPCSEGLFRKRLWGGSFTEIFKRPLCWLEHLTLHNKTGLDPPGIRVRAVPGLVAADYFAPGYFVWAVLIENLARIGYEGKNLYMAAYDWRLSFQNTEIRDQALSRLKSKIELMFVTNGNKKVVVVPHSMGVIYFFHFLKWVESPPPMGGGGGQGWCAKHIKVIMNIGPAFLGVPKAVSNIFSAEGKDVAFVRSMAPGVLDSEILGLQTLEHVMRVCRTWDSIISLIPKGGETIWGNLDWSPEEGYNCDLAKKRYAQPSLLDSNDTNSDGKMEFQIKESVRYGRIISFGKATSQLPSSQLPNLGSKDFLRTSNPTKFNSLCSEVWTEYDEMSRDGIRKIAENKAYTARTFLDLLRFVAPKMMQRAEAQFSHGIADNLDDPKYAHYKYWSNPLEAKLPDAPDMEIYCLYGVGLPTERSYVYKLSPTDRCKSIPFRIDSSAEGSDGGCLKGGVYFVDGDESVPVLSAGFMCAKGWKGRTRFNPSGIATYIREYRHKPPASLFEGRGLESGAHVDIMGNVALIEDVLRVAAGATGAEMGGDRIYSDIMRMSDRINLRLKFHCSQQQKDMGFPGSFWASWLLLVMVVSVAKGQPLVPAMFIFGDSAVDAGNNNHLDTIVKANFPPYGRDFISHKPTGRFCNGKLASDFTAENIGFTSYPPAYLSKEAKGNNLLIGANFASAASGYHHTTPELSNAISLSKQLEYFKEYQEKVVKIVGKSNASSIISGAVYLISGGSSDFLQNYYINPLLYEAYSPDQFSEHLIHSYSIFIQELYGLGARKIGVTSLPPLGCVPAAITIFGTDSNDCVAKLNKDAVSFNNKLNATSQSLQNKLSGLNLLVFDIYQPLYNLVTKPTDNGFFESRKACCGTGLLETSILCNVESVGTCANATEYVFWDGFHPTEAANKILADNLLVDGISLIF
;
A
#
# COMPACT_ATOMS: atom_id res chain seq x y z
N MET A 1 20.78 38.57 -3.18
CA MET A 1 22.17 38.70 -2.70
C MET A 1 22.35 39.03 -1.21
N ALA A 2 21.31 39.32 -0.41
CA ALA A 2 21.50 39.78 0.98
C ALA A 2 22.12 38.76 1.97
N SER A 3 21.92 37.45 1.78
CA SER A 3 22.25 36.44 2.80
C SER A 3 23.75 36.07 2.91
N ILE A 4 24.56 36.35 1.88
CA ILE A 4 25.97 35.91 1.84
C ILE A 4 26.86 36.67 2.84
N LEU A 5 26.47 37.89 3.23
CA LEU A 5 27.26 38.75 4.12
C LEU A 5 27.17 38.41 5.62
N ARG A 6 26.29 37.50 6.05
CA ARG A 6 26.15 37.16 7.49
C ARG A 6 27.02 36.00 7.98
N PHE A 7 27.54 35.15 7.10
CA PHE A 7 28.26 33.93 7.52
C PHE A 7 29.77 34.13 7.80
N ARG A 8 30.35 35.28 7.47
CA ARG A 8 31.80 35.51 7.50
C ARG A 8 32.36 36.04 8.83
N LYS A 9 31.63 35.87 9.94
CA LYS A 9 31.91 36.57 11.23
C LYS A 9 31.88 35.68 12.49
N LEU A 10 32.08 34.37 12.35
CA LEU A 10 31.96 33.41 13.48
C LEU A 10 33.14 32.44 13.66
N CYS A 11 34.24 32.58 12.90
CA CYS A 11 35.41 31.70 12.99
C CYS A 11 36.72 32.48 13.17
N TYR A 12 36.94 33.10 14.35
CA TYR A 12 38.26 33.48 14.88
C TYR A 12 38.13 34.06 16.32
N VAL A 13 38.24 33.19 17.35
CA VAL A 13 38.73 33.53 18.72
C VAL A 13 39.51 32.30 19.23
N GLU A 14 40.47 32.54 20.12
CA GLU A 14 41.59 31.67 20.50
C GLU A 14 41.25 30.51 21.46
N PRO A 15 42.04 29.43 21.48
CA PRO A 15 42.12 28.52 22.63
C PRO A 15 43.04 29.10 23.73
N VAL A 16 42.58 29.12 24.97
CA VAL A 16 43.35 29.62 26.13
C VAL A 16 44.37 28.57 26.63
N LYS A 17 45.52 29.04 27.12
CA LYS A 17 46.63 28.20 27.60
C LYS A 17 46.32 27.46 28.91
N CYS A 18 46.81 26.23 29.02
CA CYS A 18 47.32 25.65 30.27
C CYS A 18 48.79 25.24 30.09
N SER A 19 49.58 25.19 31.16
CA SER A 19 51.05 25.11 31.07
C SER A 19 51.72 24.47 32.28
N SER A 20 52.57 23.44 32.08
CA SER A 20 53.60 23.01 33.06
C SER A 20 54.58 21.93 32.53
N LEU A 21 55.87 22.30 32.43
CA LEU A 21 57.09 21.59 32.92
C LEU A 21 57.50 20.16 32.44
N GLY A 22 58.83 19.92 32.40
CA GLY A 22 59.54 18.66 32.04
C GLY A 22 60.16 18.69 30.62
N PHE A 23 61.46 18.47 30.30
CA PHE A 23 62.65 17.89 31.00
C PHE A 23 62.46 16.42 31.41
N GLU A 24 63.32 15.41 31.12
CA GLU A 24 64.67 15.27 30.49
C GLU A 24 64.66 14.13 29.41
N SER A 25 65.62 13.84 28.50
CA SER A 25 67.10 13.98 28.33
C SER A 25 67.96 12.75 28.73
N PHE A 26 68.72 12.19 27.76
CA PHE A 26 69.95 11.34 27.91
C PHE A 26 69.78 9.92 28.55
N GLU A 27 70.59 8.86 28.32
CA GLU A 27 71.66 8.55 27.34
C GLU A 27 71.78 7.01 27.04
N THR A 28 72.95 6.49 26.65
CA THR A 28 73.29 5.11 26.13
C THR A 28 73.85 4.17 27.25
N PRO A 29 74.58 3.01 27.07
CA PRO A 29 74.97 2.18 25.90
C PRO A 29 75.09 0.61 26.02
N LYS A 30 75.08 -0.11 24.86
CA LYS A 30 75.91 -1.30 24.42
C LYS A 30 75.91 -2.69 25.13
N ILE A 31 76.53 -3.68 24.42
CA ILE A 31 77.10 -5.02 24.82
C ILE A 31 76.05 -6.17 24.91
N GLU A 32 76.18 -7.42 24.39
CA GLU A 32 77.11 -8.23 23.52
C GLU A 32 76.22 -9.28 22.75
N LYS A 33 76.46 -9.95 21.61
CA LYS A 33 77.57 -10.30 20.67
C LYS A 33 78.30 -11.68 20.81
N LYS A 34 77.70 -12.74 20.25
CA LYS A 34 78.33 -13.96 19.65
C LYS A 34 77.35 -14.52 18.59
N ASP A 35 77.62 -14.77 17.31
CA ASP A 35 78.80 -15.22 16.51
C ASP A 35 78.86 -16.75 16.31
N ASP A 36 78.67 -17.21 15.06
CA ASP A 36 79.46 -18.29 14.42
C ASP A 36 79.34 -18.19 12.86
N GLU A 37 80.27 -18.79 12.11
CA GLU A 37 80.57 -18.47 10.66
C GLU A 37 80.03 -19.49 9.61
N GLY A 38 80.11 -19.33 8.28
CA GLY A 38 80.78 -18.37 7.37
C GLY A 38 80.26 -18.50 5.90
N ALA A 39 80.93 -18.10 4.80
CA ALA A 39 82.29 -17.56 4.62
C ALA A 39 82.55 -16.78 3.27
N VAL A 40 83.19 -15.60 3.39
CA VAL A 40 84.36 -15.07 2.61
C VAL A 40 84.43 -15.06 1.05
N LYS A 41 84.22 -13.86 0.44
CA LYS A 41 85.09 -13.12 -0.56
C LYS A 41 84.30 -11.90 -1.13
N ALA A 42 84.71 -10.61 -1.10
CA ALA A 42 85.99 -9.90 -1.38
C ALA A 42 86.31 -9.77 -2.89
N VAL A 43 86.74 -8.64 -3.48
CA VAL A 43 87.00 -7.23 -3.05
C VAL A 43 87.00 -6.35 -4.36
N GLU A 44 86.74 -5.03 -4.43
CA GLU A 44 87.68 -3.89 -4.22
C GLU A 44 87.02 -2.50 -4.52
N SER A 45 87.76 -1.39 -4.34
CA SER A 45 87.34 0.03 -4.49
C SER A 45 87.65 0.63 -5.90
N THR A 46 87.51 1.92 -6.28
CA THR A 46 87.69 3.20 -5.56
C THR A 46 87.07 4.44 -6.26
N VAL A 47 86.88 5.51 -5.46
CA VAL A 47 86.40 6.90 -5.69
C VAL A 47 86.78 7.63 -7.01
N GLY A 48 85.88 8.53 -7.46
CA GLY A 48 86.21 9.67 -8.35
C GLY A 48 85.22 10.84 -8.30
N GLU A 49 85.69 12.10 -8.18
CA GLU A 49 84.88 13.34 -8.21
C GLU A 49 84.99 14.11 -9.54
N LYS A 50 83.95 14.91 -9.92
CA LYS A 50 84.10 16.36 -10.24
C LYS A 50 82.81 17.17 -10.54
N GLN A 51 82.60 18.18 -9.69
CA GLN A 51 82.00 19.53 -9.87
C GLN A 51 81.03 19.90 -11.03
N LYS A 52 79.76 20.13 -10.63
CA LYS A 52 78.94 21.39 -10.75
C LYS A 52 78.91 22.24 -12.04
N LYS A 53 77.68 22.56 -12.48
CA LYS A 53 77.21 23.95 -12.72
C LYS A 53 75.73 24.12 -12.34
N LYS A 54 75.28 25.34 -12.03
CA LYS A 54 73.90 25.68 -11.58
C LYS A 54 73.31 26.83 -12.41
N SER A 55 72.00 26.81 -12.61
CA SER A 55 71.16 28.00 -12.84
C SER A 55 69.82 27.82 -12.11
N SER A 56 69.11 28.91 -11.80
CA SER A 56 67.93 28.92 -10.92
C SER A 56 66.64 29.28 -11.66
N LYS A 57 65.56 28.54 -11.40
CA LYS A 57 64.19 28.89 -11.80
C LYS A 57 63.39 29.36 -10.58
N ARG A 58 62.50 30.34 -10.78
CA ARG A 58 61.48 30.73 -9.79
C ARG A 58 60.42 29.63 -9.65
N GLN A 59 59.92 29.39 -8.44
CA GLN A 59 58.79 28.48 -8.20
C GLN A 59 57.44 29.17 -8.48
N PRO A 60 56.42 28.45 -8.97
CA PRO A 60 55.02 28.87 -8.90
C PRO A 60 54.48 28.81 -7.46
N ARG A 61 53.41 29.55 -7.16
CA ARG A 61 52.63 29.39 -5.92
C ARG A 61 51.66 28.21 -6.07
N GLU A 62 51.68 27.29 -5.10
CA GLU A 62 50.64 26.28 -4.94
C GLU A 62 49.31 26.92 -4.49
N TRP A 63 48.20 26.50 -5.09
CA TRP A 63 46.85 26.80 -4.63
C TRP A 63 46.41 25.73 -3.61
N ARG A 64 45.56 26.09 -2.64
CA ARG A 64 45.12 25.12 -1.60
C ARG A 64 43.79 24.49 -1.96
N CYS A 65 43.54 23.31 -1.39
CA CYS A 65 42.35 22.48 -1.69
C CYS A 65 41.01 23.23 -1.59
N MET A 66 40.89 24.20 -0.67
CA MET A 66 39.68 25.03 -0.55
C MET A 66 39.37 25.85 -1.82
N ASP A 67 40.38 26.32 -2.56
CA ASP A 67 40.18 27.11 -3.78
C ASP A 67 39.57 26.24 -4.88
N TYR A 68 40.06 25.00 -5.04
CA TYR A 68 39.49 23.99 -5.94
C TYR A 68 38.08 23.58 -5.53
N CYS A 69 37.84 23.34 -4.24
CA CYS A 69 36.53 22.92 -3.74
C CYS A 69 35.45 24.01 -3.91
N CYS A 70 35.81 25.28 -3.69
CA CYS A 70 34.91 26.40 -4.00
C CYS A 70 34.57 26.47 -5.50
N LEU A 71 35.53 26.15 -6.37
CA LEU A 71 35.33 26.14 -7.82
C LEU A 71 34.40 25.00 -8.27
N THR A 72 34.57 23.77 -7.77
CA THR A 72 33.69 22.64 -8.11
C THR A 72 32.27 22.83 -7.58
N VAL A 73 32.10 23.30 -6.33
CA VAL A 73 30.76 23.63 -5.81
C VAL A 73 30.11 24.74 -6.63
N GLY A 74 30.88 25.74 -7.07
CA GLY A 74 30.42 26.77 -8.01
C GLY A 74 29.88 26.18 -9.31
N TYR A 75 30.64 25.28 -9.96
CA TYR A 75 30.24 24.60 -11.19
C TYR A 75 29.03 23.68 -11.01
N MET A 76 28.93 22.93 -9.90
CA MET A 76 27.77 22.09 -9.62
C MET A 76 26.52 22.94 -9.41
N CYS A 77 26.62 24.05 -8.69
CA CYS A 77 25.49 24.97 -8.51
C CYS A 77 25.06 25.61 -9.84
N THR A 78 25.98 26.08 -10.69
CA THR A 78 25.59 26.67 -11.98
C THR A 78 25.02 25.63 -12.95
N ALA A 79 25.57 24.41 -13.00
CA ALA A 79 25.01 23.32 -13.79
C ALA A 79 23.61 22.91 -13.31
N TRP A 80 23.39 22.82 -11.99
CA TRP A 80 22.08 22.52 -11.41
C TRP A 80 21.05 23.60 -11.74
N TRP A 81 21.39 24.88 -11.60
CA TRP A 81 20.52 25.99 -12.00
C TRP A 81 20.28 26.05 -13.51
N LEU A 82 21.25 25.68 -14.34
CA LEU A 82 21.08 25.59 -15.79
C LEU A 82 20.13 24.45 -16.17
N LEU A 83 20.22 23.28 -15.52
CA LEU A 83 19.30 22.16 -15.73
C LEU A 83 17.87 22.50 -15.27
N LEU A 84 17.72 23.17 -14.12
CA LEU A 84 16.43 23.67 -13.65
C LEU A 84 15.83 24.73 -14.60
N PHE A 85 16.66 25.60 -15.17
CA PHE A 85 16.24 26.56 -16.17
C PHE A 85 15.79 25.86 -17.46
N LEU A 86 16.59 24.91 -17.98
CA LEU A 86 16.24 24.11 -19.17
C LEU A 86 14.96 23.30 -18.97
N TYR A 87 14.76 22.72 -17.77
CA TYR A 87 13.52 22.02 -17.40
C TYR A 87 12.31 22.96 -17.42
N HIS A 88 12.43 24.18 -16.87
CA HIS A 88 11.37 25.18 -16.93
C HIS A 88 11.20 25.87 -18.30
N CYS A 89 12.15 25.70 -19.23
CA CYS A 89 12.06 26.18 -20.61
C CYS A 89 11.52 25.12 -21.60
N LEU A 90 11.32 23.87 -21.18
CA LEU A 90 10.67 22.85 -21.99
C LEU A 90 9.15 23.09 -22.05
N PRO A 91 8.52 23.16 -23.25
CA PRO A 91 7.07 23.24 -23.37
C PRO A 91 6.40 21.99 -22.79
N ALA A 92 5.29 22.17 -22.06
CA ALA A 92 4.56 21.10 -21.37
C ALA A 92 3.77 20.14 -22.30
N ALA A 93 4.20 19.96 -23.55
CA ALA A 93 3.58 19.10 -24.55
C ALA A 93 4.63 18.60 -25.56
N LEU A 94 5.19 17.41 -25.31
CA LEU A 94 5.94 16.65 -26.32
C LEU A 94 4.93 15.91 -27.23
N PRO A 95 5.06 15.98 -28.56
CA PRO A 95 4.14 15.27 -29.47
C PRO A 95 4.29 13.74 -29.31
N GLY A 96 3.21 13.07 -28.85
CA GLY A 96 3.14 11.61 -28.75
C GLY A 96 2.43 11.12 -27.49
N PHE A 97 2.60 11.78 -26.35
CA PHE A 97 1.93 11.39 -25.10
C PHE A 97 0.55 12.04 -24.98
N GLN A 98 -0.51 11.28 -25.29
CA GLN A 98 -1.87 11.63 -24.85
C GLN A 98 -2.05 11.22 -23.39
N VAL A 99 -1.90 12.20 -22.49
CA VAL A 99 -2.35 12.05 -21.09
C VAL A 99 -3.86 11.76 -21.09
N PRO A 100 -4.36 10.77 -20.30
CA PRO A 100 -5.80 10.51 -20.19
C PRO A 100 -6.57 11.79 -19.86
N GLU A 101 -7.60 12.11 -20.64
CA GLU A 101 -8.35 13.35 -20.45
C GLU A 101 -9.06 13.36 -19.08
N ALA A 102 -8.71 14.33 -18.24
CA ALA A 102 -9.31 14.50 -16.92
C ALA A 102 -10.84 14.60 -17.02
N PRO A 103 -11.62 13.93 -16.14
CA PRO A 103 -13.09 13.87 -16.25
C PRO A 103 -13.76 15.24 -16.38
N GLY A 104 -13.30 16.25 -15.64
CA GLY A 104 -13.82 17.61 -15.71
C GLY A 104 -13.51 18.33 -17.03
N ALA A 105 -12.45 17.95 -17.76
CA ALA A 105 -12.20 18.44 -19.10
C ALA A 105 -13.14 17.78 -20.13
N ARG A 106 -13.30 16.45 -20.06
CA ARG A 106 -14.23 15.70 -20.92
C ARG A 106 -15.66 16.17 -20.75
N LEU A 107 -16.14 16.26 -19.50
CA LEU A 107 -17.48 16.71 -19.15
C LEU A 107 -17.73 18.18 -19.56
N ARG A 108 -16.72 19.05 -19.52
CA ARG A 108 -16.83 20.41 -20.07
C ARG A 108 -17.05 20.39 -21.60
N ARG A 109 -16.45 19.44 -22.33
CA ARG A 109 -16.72 19.24 -23.77
C ARG A 109 -18.10 18.62 -24.03
N GLU A 110 -18.61 17.81 -23.11
CA GLU A 110 -20.02 17.36 -23.06
C GLU A 110 -21.01 18.50 -22.71
N GLY A 111 -20.53 19.72 -22.44
CA GLY A 111 -21.35 20.90 -22.13
C GLY A 111 -21.68 21.10 -20.64
N LEU A 112 -21.12 20.27 -19.76
CA LEU A 112 -21.37 20.33 -18.31
C LEU A 112 -20.77 21.60 -17.68
N THR A 113 -21.54 22.29 -16.84
CA THR A 113 -21.15 23.53 -16.17
C THR A 113 -21.59 23.54 -14.71
N ALA A 114 -20.91 24.34 -13.88
CA ALA A 114 -21.21 24.50 -12.46
C ALA A 114 -22.62 25.10 -12.22
N LEU A 115 -23.49 24.37 -11.50
CA LEU A 115 -24.87 24.79 -11.20
C LEU A 115 -25.12 24.99 -9.69
N HIS A 116 -24.67 24.07 -8.85
CA HIS A 116 -24.90 24.09 -7.41
C HIS A 116 -23.62 24.43 -6.65
N PRO A 117 -23.61 25.43 -5.75
CA PRO A 117 -22.43 25.70 -4.92
C PRO A 117 -22.01 24.46 -4.12
N VAL A 118 -20.71 24.15 -4.08
CA VAL A 118 -20.15 22.93 -3.50
C VAL A 118 -19.40 23.22 -2.19
N VAL A 119 -19.67 22.42 -1.15
CA VAL A 119 -18.93 22.43 0.12
C VAL A 119 -18.26 21.08 0.36
N LEU A 120 -16.93 21.07 0.43
CA LEU A 120 -16.12 19.90 0.76
C LEU A 120 -15.90 19.84 2.29
N VAL A 121 -16.01 18.66 2.90
CA VAL A 121 -15.81 18.47 4.35
C VAL A 121 -14.75 17.37 4.60
N PRO A 122 -13.56 17.70 5.15
CA PRO A 122 -12.46 16.75 5.27
C PRO A 122 -12.68 15.70 6.36
N GLY A 123 -12.06 14.53 6.17
CA GLY A 123 -12.00 13.46 7.15
C GLY A 123 -11.00 13.71 8.29
N ILE A 124 -10.98 12.82 9.28
CA ILE A 124 -9.95 12.83 10.34
C ILE A 124 -8.55 12.85 9.71
N VAL A 125 -7.61 13.58 10.32
CA VAL A 125 -6.22 13.70 9.86
C VAL A 125 -6.01 14.39 8.49
N THR A 126 -6.96 14.38 7.57
CA THR A 126 -6.81 14.99 6.22
C THR A 126 -6.74 16.52 6.21
N GLY A 127 -7.25 17.19 7.25
CA GLY A 127 -7.18 18.64 7.40
C GLY A 127 -5.89 19.11 8.09
N GLY A 128 -5.21 20.10 7.50
CA GLY A 128 -4.02 20.72 8.09
C GLY A 128 -4.33 21.49 9.38
N LEU A 129 -3.40 21.43 10.34
CA LEU A 129 -3.47 22.15 11.61
C LEU A 129 -2.27 23.08 11.77
N GLU A 130 -2.51 24.32 12.21
CA GLU A 130 -1.54 25.41 12.35
C GLU A 130 -1.40 25.90 13.80
N LEU A 131 -0.17 26.25 14.19
CA LEU A 131 0.14 26.75 15.54
C LEU A 131 -0.15 28.26 15.67
N TRP A 132 -0.87 28.62 16.73
CA TRP A 132 -1.18 30.02 17.09
C TRP A 132 -0.53 30.45 18.41
N GLU A 133 -0.28 29.52 19.33
CA GLU A 133 0.44 29.74 20.59
C GLU A 133 1.05 28.42 21.03
N GLY A 134 2.25 28.45 21.60
CA GLY A 134 2.94 27.23 22.03
C GLY A 134 4.08 27.51 23.00
N ARG A 135 4.60 26.44 23.58
CA ARG A 135 5.68 26.43 24.58
C ARG A 135 7.03 26.79 23.93
N PRO A 136 8.09 27.13 24.71
CA PRO A 136 9.38 27.53 24.15
C PRO A 136 10.00 26.54 23.15
N CYS A 137 9.75 25.23 23.28
CA CYS A 137 10.19 24.24 22.29
C CYS A 137 9.56 24.43 20.89
N SER A 138 8.49 25.21 20.76
CA SER A 138 7.83 25.57 19.50
C SER A 138 8.28 26.93 18.93
N GLU A 139 9.32 27.55 19.51
CA GLU A 139 9.82 28.84 19.03
C GLU A 139 10.17 28.78 17.53
N GLY A 140 9.73 29.81 16.80
CA GLY A 140 9.82 29.90 15.35
C GLY A 140 8.71 29.17 14.57
N LEU A 141 7.70 28.58 15.23
CA LEU A 141 6.62 27.83 14.58
C LEU A 141 5.24 28.55 14.51
N PHE A 142 5.12 29.78 15.00
CA PHE A 142 3.89 30.57 14.88
C PHE A 142 3.40 30.64 13.41
N ARG A 143 2.09 30.41 13.21
CA ARG A 143 1.39 30.33 11.91
C ARG A 143 1.91 29.25 10.95
N LYS A 144 2.82 28.35 11.37
CA LYS A 144 3.23 27.18 10.59
C LYS A 144 2.31 26.00 10.84
N ARG A 145 2.21 25.12 9.84
CA ARG A 145 1.48 23.86 9.95
C ARG A 145 2.26 22.87 10.83
N LEU A 146 1.64 22.40 11.91
CA LEU A 146 2.10 21.23 12.66
C LEU A 146 1.58 19.92 12.03
N TRP A 147 0.46 19.99 11.30
CA TRP A 147 -0.14 18.86 10.62
C TRP A 147 -0.50 19.24 9.17
N GLY A 148 -0.32 18.32 8.22
CA GLY A 148 -0.56 18.57 6.80
C GLY A 148 0.45 19.53 6.15
N GLY A 149 1.75 19.21 6.21
CA GLY A 149 2.85 20.04 5.70
C GLY A 149 4.14 19.26 5.44
N SER A 150 5.30 19.91 5.55
CA SER A 150 6.62 19.35 5.18
C SER A 150 7.17 18.25 6.11
N PHE A 151 6.45 17.86 7.17
CA PHE A 151 6.86 16.94 8.24
C PHE A 151 8.19 17.23 8.98
N THR A 152 8.98 18.20 8.53
CA THR A 152 10.32 18.53 9.06
C THR A 152 10.36 18.79 10.56
N GLU A 153 9.27 19.29 11.16
CA GLU A 153 9.22 19.60 12.59
C GLU A 153 8.92 18.37 13.46
N ILE A 154 8.36 17.30 12.88
CA ILE A 154 8.22 15.99 13.55
C ILE A 154 9.61 15.42 13.81
N PHE A 155 10.47 15.36 12.77
CA PHE A 155 11.82 14.83 12.89
C PHE A 155 12.74 15.71 13.76
N LYS A 156 12.58 17.04 13.74
CA LYS A 156 13.41 17.94 14.55
C LYS A 156 13.01 17.99 16.03
N ARG A 157 11.71 17.86 16.36
CA ARG A 157 11.17 18.14 17.71
C ARG A 157 10.00 17.21 18.08
N PRO A 158 10.15 15.87 18.02
CA PRO A 158 9.03 14.92 18.08
C PRO A 158 8.20 15.03 19.37
N LEU A 159 8.84 15.10 20.54
CA LEU A 159 8.14 15.23 21.83
C LEU A 159 7.39 16.56 21.96
N CYS A 160 7.97 17.66 21.47
CA CYS A 160 7.31 18.97 21.44
C CYS A 160 6.09 18.95 20.50
N TRP A 161 6.20 18.31 19.34
CA TRP A 161 5.10 18.15 18.39
C TRP A 161 3.94 17.33 18.98
N LEU A 162 4.23 16.22 19.66
CA LEU A 162 3.24 15.42 20.42
C LEU A 162 2.56 16.24 21.53
N GLU A 163 3.32 17.05 22.28
CA GLU A 163 2.78 17.94 23.31
C GLU A 163 1.79 18.97 22.72
N HIS A 164 2.09 19.57 21.57
CA HIS A 164 1.22 20.58 20.94
C HIS A 164 -0.01 19.99 20.25
N LEU A 165 0.01 18.70 19.90
CA LEU A 165 -1.18 18.01 19.39
C LEU A 165 -2.06 17.39 20.49
N THR A 166 -1.54 17.27 21.72
CA THR A 166 -2.30 16.79 22.89
C THR A 166 -3.45 17.74 23.24
N LEU A 167 -4.63 17.21 23.57
CA LEU A 167 -5.75 17.97 24.15
C LEU A 167 -5.79 17.81 25.68
N HIS A 168 -6.40 18.76 26.37
CA HIS A 168 -6.45 18.79 27.83
C HIS A 168 -7.39 17.73 28.41
N ASN A 169 -6.81 16.81 29.21
CA ASN A 169 -7.43 15.57 29.73
C ASN A 169 -8.81 15.70 30.40
N LYS A 170 -9.22 16.88 30.87
CA LYS A 170 -10.54 17.11 31.48
C LYS A 170 -11.57 17.81 30.59
N THR A 171 -11.13 18.55 29.56
CA THR A 171 -12.02 19.46 28.79
C THR A 171 -12.11 19.13 27.30
N GLY A 172 -11.16 18.39 26.73
CA GLY A 172 -11.15 18.08 25.29
C GLY A 172 -10.90 19.33 24.43
N LEU A 173 -10.17 20.31 24.96
CA LEU A 173 -9.75 21.57 24.32
C LEU A 173 -8.22 21.70 24.37
N ASP A 174 -7.63 22.71 23.75
CA ASP A 174 -6.17 22.90 23.81
C ASP A 174 -5.66 23.11 25.26
N PRO A 175 -4.47 22.62 25.63
CA PRO A 175 -3.86 22.88 26.94
C PRO A 175 -3.48 24.36 27.16
N PRO A 176 -3.41 24.85 28.41
CA PRO A 176 -2.91 26.20 28.70
C PRO A 176 -1.49 26.45 28.16
N GLY A 177 -1.29 27.59 27.51
CA GLY A 177 -0.05 27.94 26.82
C GLY A 177 0.11 27.31 25.42
N ILE A 178 -0.94 26.66 24.89
CA ILE A 178 -0.98 26.04 23.57
C ILE A 178 -2.30 26.42 22.87
N ARG A 179 -2.21 26.83 21.60
CA ARG A 179 -3.37 27.01 20.71
C ARG A 179 -3.03 26.49 19.32
N VAL A 180 -3.77 25.49 18.86
CA VAL A 180 -3.69 24.94 17.51
C VAL A 180 -5.04 25.08 16.82
N ARG A 181 -5.08 25.44 15.53
CA ARG A 181 -6.32 25.68 14.78
C ARG A 181 -6.29 24.99 13.42
N ALA A 182 -7.46 24.76 12.84
CA ALA A 182 -7.56 24.28 11.47
C ALA A 182 -7.09 25.35 10.48
N VAL A 183 -6.32 24.94 9.47
CA VAL A 183 -5.95 25.80 8.34
C VAL A 183 -7.24 26.19 7.58
N PRO A 184 -7.43 27.47 7.21
CA PRO A 184 -8.63 27.91 6.49
C PRO A 184 -8.51 27.76 4.97
N GLY A 185 -9.62 27.48 4.29
CA GLY A 185 -9.74 27.50 2.83
C GLY A 185 -9.32 26.18 2.14
N LEU A 186 -9.29 26.18 0.81
CA LEU A 186 -9.00 24.98 0.00
C LEU A 186 -7.62 24.38 0.32
N VAL A 187 -6.64 25.25 0.60
CA VAL A 187 -5.28 24.88 1.01
C VAL A 187 -5.20 24.04 2.29
N ALA A 188 -6.31 23.87 3.02
CA ALA A 188 -6.36 23.06 4.23
C ALA A 188 -6.24 21.54 3.96
N ALA A 189 -6.62 21.07 2.77
CA ALA A 189 -6.67 19.63 2.47
C ALA A 189 -6.46 19.27 0.98
N ASP A 190 -6.14 20.24 0.11
CA ASP A 190 -5.77 19.96 -1.29
C ASP A 190 -4.54 19.03 -1.38
N TYR A 191 -3.44 19.45 -0.77
CA TYR A 191 -2.21 18.69 -0.58
C TYR A 191 -1.89 18.55 0.91
N PHE A 192 -1.72 17.30 1.34
CA PHE A 192 -1.37 16.96 2.72
C PHE A 192 0.13 17.10 2.98
N ALA A 193 0.95 16.84 1.97
CA ALA A 193 2.38 17.08 1.94
C ALA A 193 2.82 17.33 0.47
N PRO A 194 4.03 17.84 0.21
CA PRO A 194 4.55 17.92 -1.16
C PRO A 194 4.49 16.54 -1.84
N GLY A 195 3.87 16.46 -3.02
CA GLY A 195 3.63 15.21 -3.75
C GLY A 195 2.43 14.36 -3.26
N TYR A 196 1.90 14.60 -2.05
CA TYR A 196 0.79 13.84 -1.48
C TYR A 196 -0.51 14.65 -1.56
N PHE A 197 -1.27 14.44 -2.64
CA PHE A 197 -2.61 15.01 -2.80
C PHE A 197 -3.67 14.23 -2.02
N VAL A 198 -4.71 14.93 -1.56
CA VAL A 198 -5.90 14.31 -0.95
C VAL A 198 -7.15 14.81 -1.67
N TRP A 199 -7.42 16.12 -1.67
CA TRP A 199 -8.56 16.71 -2.39
C TRP A 199 -8.20 17.39 -3.72
N ALA A 200 -6.91 17.61 -4.02
CA ALA A 200 -6.49 18.42 -5.18
C ALA A 200 -7.07 17.95 -6.52
N VAL A 201 -7.09 16.63 -6.79
CA VAL A 201 -7.57 16.08 -8.08
C VAL A 201 -9.07 16.34 -8.27
N LEU A 202 -9.90 16.17 -7.22
CA LEU A 202 -11.33 16.49 -7.28
C LEU A 202 -11.56 18.01 -7.41
N ILE A 203 -10.79 18.83 -6.68
CA ILE A 203 -10.84 20.30 -6.75
C ILE A 203 -10.49 20.80 -8.17
N GLU A 204 -9.45 20.25 -8.79
CA GLU A 204 -9.05 20.63 -10.15
C GLU A 204 -10.14 20.25 -11.17
N ASN A 205 -10.70 19.04 -11.07
CA ASN A 205 -11.76 18.58 -11.95
C ASN A 205 -13.05 19.41 -11.81
N LEU A 206 -13.40 19.83 -10.59
CA LEU A 206 -14.45 20.81 -10.34
C LEU A 206 -14.11 22.17 -11.01
N ALA A 207 -12.87 22.64 -10.89
CA ALA A 207 -12.45 23.89 -11.52
C ALA A 207 -12.54 23.86 -13.06
N ARG A 208 -12.30 22.71 -13.70
CA ARG A 208 -12.48 22.56 -15.16
C ARG A 208 -13.91 22.88 -15.64
N ILE A 209 -14.95 22.61 -14.85
CA ILE A 209 -16.36 22.92 -15.18
C ILE A 209 -16.89 24.25 -14.60
N GLY A 210 -16.02 25.09 -14.00
CA GLY A 210 -16.37 26.44 -13.55
C GLY A 210 -16.55 26.63 -12.03
N TYR A 211 -15.98 25.75 -11.21
CA TYR A 211 -15.89 25.97 -9.76
C TYR A 211 -14.64 26.77 -9.35
N GLU A 212 -14.82 27.73 -8.45
CA GLU A 212 -13.80 28.61 -7.89
C GLU A 212 -14.21 29.10 -6.48
N GLY A 213 -13.42 29.94 -5.81
CA GLY A 213 -13.67 30.35 -4.41
C GLY A 213 -15.02 31.03 -4.10
N LYS A 214 -15.81 31.42 -5.12
CA LYS A 214 -17.17 31.97 -4.97
C LYS A 214 -18.27 30.91 -4.83
N ASN A 215 -18.07 29.73 -5.43
CA ASN A 215 -19.03 28.63 -5.50
C ASN A 215 -18.45 27.28 -5.01
N LEU A 216 -17.18 27.22 -4.62
CA LEU A 216 -16.52 26.09 -3.97
C LEU A 216 -15.91 26.50 -2.63
N TYR A 217 -16.07 25.68 -1.60
CA TYR A 217 -15.54 25.93 -0.25
C TYR A 217 -15.08 24.65 0.46
N MET A 218 -14.01 24.76 1.25
CA MET A 218 -13.49 23.69 2.11
C MET A 218 -13.80 24.01 3.57
N ALA A 219 -14.68 23.22 4.19
CA ALA A 219 -15.13 23.36 5.56
C ALA A 219 -14.19 22.65 6.55
N ALA A 220 -12.91 23.03 6.57
CA ALA A 220 -11.93 22.47 7.48
C ALA A 220 -12.21 22.83 8.95
N TYR A 221 -12.03 21.85 9.84
CA TYR A 221 -12.26 21.94 11.29
C TYR A 221 -11.13 21.21 12.03
N ASP A 222 -10.97 21.47 13.34
CA ASP A 222 -9.98 20.78 14.16
C ASP A 222 -10.49 19.37 14.49
N TRP A 223 -10.07 18.41 13.66
CA TRP A 223 -10.48 17.01 13.72
C TRP A 223 -10.02 16.26 14.97
N ARG A 224 -9.33 16.90 15.94
CA ARG A 224 -9.02 16.31 17.25
C ARG A 224 -10.17 16.48 18.26
N LEU A 225 -10.95 17.55 18.13
CA LEU A 225 -11.99 17.94 19.09
C LEU A 225 -13.27 17.10 18.93
N SER A 226 -14.10 17.05 19.97
CA SER A 226 -15.51 16.68 19.79
C SER A 226 -16.25 17.71 18.92
N PHE A 227 -17.35 17.29 18.28
CA PHE A 227 -18.03 18.14 17.29
C PHE A 227 -18.71 19.37 17.92
N GLN A 228 -19.19 19.29 19.16
CA GLN A 228 -19.67 20.47 19.88
C GLN A 228 -18.50 21.36 20.37
N ASN A 229 -17.31 20.78 20.64
CA ASN A 229 -16.14 21.57 21.02
C ASN A 229 -15.55 22.38 19.86
N THR A 230 -15.71 21.97 18.59
CA THR A 230 -15.32 22.84 17.44
C THR A 230 -16.19 24.11 17.38
N GLU A 231 -17.47 24.01 17.76
CA GLU A 231 -18.34 25.17 17.90
C GLU A 231 -17.96 26.02 19.12
N ILE A 232 -17.82 25.41 20.30
CA ILE A 232 -17.47 26.13 21.54
C ILE A 232 -16.12 26.86 21.43
N ARG A 233 -15.12 26.28 20.73
CA ARG A 233 -13.77 26.87 20.62
C ARG A 233 -13.60 27.82 19.42
N ASP A 234 -14.13 27.46 18.25
CA ASP A 234 -13.80 28.12 16.98
C ASP A 234 -15.03 28.67 16.22
N GLN A 235 -16.23 28.46 16.77
CA GLN A 235 -17.53 28.74 16.13
C GLN A 235 -17.65 28.05 14.76
N ALA A 236 -17.11 26.83 14.64
CA ALA A 236 -16.95 26.14 13.37
C ALA A 236 -18.26 25.74 12.69
N LEU A 237 -19.30 25.37 13.46
CA LEU A 237 -20.62 25.03 12.94
C LEU A 237 -21.40 26.29 12.57
N SER A 238 -21.32 27.35 13.37
CA SER A 238 -21.87 28.68 13.04
C SER A 238 -21.23 29.27 11.78
N ARG A 239 -19.92 29.14 11.62
CA ARG A 239 -19.20 29.61 10.41
C ARG A 239 -19.55 28.77 9.18
N LEU A 240 -19.77 27.46 9.34
CA LEU A 240 -20.26 26.58 8.27
C LEU A 240 -21.69 26.97 7.84
N LYS A 241 -22.61 27.19 8.80
CA LYS A 241 -23.98 27.68 8.54
C LYS A 241 -23.94 28.98 7.73
N SER A 242 -23.27 30.01 8.25
CA SER A 242 -23.21 31.33 7.60
C SER A 242 -22.55 31.28 6.22
N LYS A 243 -21.58 30.38 5.98
CA LYS A 243 -20.96 30.19 4.66
C LYS A 243 -21.90 29.46 3.68
N ILE A 244 -22.69 28.49 4.14
CA ILE A 244 -23.73 27.84 3.32
C ILE A 244 -24.84 28.83 2.96
N GLU A 245 -25.34 29.61 3.93
CA GLU A 245 -26.35 30.65 3.70
C GLU A 245 -25.86 31.73 2.74
N LEU A 246 -24.61 32.19 2.91
CA LEU A 246 -23.98 33.11 1.97
C LEU A 246 -23.86 32.51 0.56
N MET A 247 -23.35 31.27 0.44
CA MET A 247 -23.19 30.60 -0.85
C MET A 247 -24.51 30.35 -1.57
N PHE A 248 -25.58 30.04 -0.84
CA PHE A 248 -26.94 29.96 -1.39
C PHE A 248 -27.37 31.29 -2.02
N VAL A 249 -27.26 32.40 -1.29
CA VAL A 249 -27.67 33.73 -1.78
C VAL A 249 -26.78 34.20 -2.95
N THR A 250 -25.45 34.11 -2.83
CA THR A 250 -24.52 34.61 -3.85
C THR A 250 -24.52 33.81 -5.15
N ASN A 251 -25.06 32.59 -5.13
CA ASN A 251 -25.20 31.74 -6.31
C ASN A 251 -26.67 31.62 -6.76
N GLY A 252 -27.45 32.70 -6.61
CA GLY A 252 -28.80 32.80 -7.19
C GLY A 252 -29.83 31.89 -6.54
N ASN A 253 -29.76 31.71 -5.22
CA ASN A 253 -30.63 30.82 -4.43
C ASN A 253 -30.54 29.34 -4.84
N LYS A 254 -29.40 28.91 -5.40
CA LYS A 254 -29.11 27.49 -5.67
C LYS A 254 -28.72 26.79 -4.37
N LYS A 255 -29.48 25.77 -3.99
CA LYS A 255 -29.20 24.85 -2.88
C LYS A 255 -27.78 24.25 -3.01
N VAL A 256 -27.04 24.12 -1.92
CA VAL A 256 -25.65 23.62 -1.87
C VAL A 256 -25.58 22.09 -2.05
N VAL A 257 -24.58 21.60 -2.77
CA VAL A 257 -24.15 20.19 -2.75
C VAL A 257 -22.98 20.05 -1.77
N VAL A 258 -23.05 19.07 -0.87
CA VAL A 258 -22.04 18.85 0.17
C VAL A 258 -21.34 17.52 -0.08
N VAL A 259 -20.01 17.53 -0.08
CA VAL A 259 -19.17 16.34 -0.31
C VAL A 259 -18.30 16.09 0.92
N PRO A 260 -18.81 15.38 1.94
CA PRO A 260 -18.02 15.00 3.11
C PRO A 260 -17.27 13.68 2.92
N HIS A 261 -16.05 13.57 3.45
CA HIS A 261 -15.22 12.35 3.45
C HIS A 261 -15.02 11.77 4.85
N SER A 262 -15.04 10.44 4.99
CA SER A 262 -14.62 9.72 6.20
C SER A 262 -15.31 10.25 7.47
N MET A 263 -14.58 10.60 8.53
CA MET A 263 -15.14 11.20 9.75
C MET A 263 -15.89 12.53 9.49
N GLY A 264 -15.55 13.26 8.42
CA GLY A 264 -16.24 14.48 7.99
C GLY A 264 -17.71 14.24 7.65
N VAL A 265 -18.08 13.01 7.29
CA VAL A 265 -19.47 12.58 7.13
C VAL A 265 -20.22 12.63 8.46
N ILE A 266 -19.61 12.12 9.53
CA ILE A 266 -20.22 12.10 10.88
C ILE A 266 -20.29 13.53 11.45
N TYR A 267 -19.27 14.35 11.17
CA TYR A 267 -19.27 15.78 11.50
C TYR A 267 -20.39 16.54 10.78
N PHE A 268 -20.58 16.31 9.48
CA PHE A 268 -21.65 16.96 8.73
C PHE A 268 -23.05 16.43 9.12
N PHE A 269 -23.18 15.14 9.44
CA PHE A 269 -24.42 14.57 9.98
C PHE A 269 -24.81 15.21 11.32
N HIS A 270 -23.84 15.44 12.21
CA HIS A 270 -24.03 16.22 13.43
C HIS A 270 -24.42 17.67 13.14
N PHE A 271 -23.79 18.31 12.14
CA PHE A 271 -24.16 19.67 11.70
C PHE A 271 -25.63 19.78 11.26
N LEU A 272 -26.20 18.77 10.57
CA LEU A 272 -27.61 18.77 10.17
C LEU A 272 -28.56 18.92 11.37
N LYS A 273 -28.31 18.22 12.49
CA LYS A 273 -29.14 18.36 13.69
C LYS A 273 -28.77 19.57 14.54
N TRP A 274 -27.50 19.96 14.56
CA TRP A 274 -27.08 21.21 15.19
C TRP A 274 -27.78 22.42 14.55
N VAL A 275 -27.85 22.50 13.22
CA VAL A 275 -28.42 23.68 12.52
C VAL A 275 -29.94 23.75 12.61
N GLU A 276 -30.64 22.61 12.63
CA GLU A 276 -32.09 22.58 12.88
C GLU A 276 -32.45 22.98 14.32
N SER A 277 -31.58 22.66 15.29
CA SER A 277 -31.86 22.84 16.72
C SER A 277 -31.75 24.30 17.20
N PRO A 278 -32.54 24.70 18.20
CA PRO A 278 -32.56 26.08 18.69
C PRO A 278 -31.29 26.45 19.50
N PRO A 279 -30.92 27.75 19.56
CA PRO A 279 -29.90 28.24 20.48
C PRO A 279 -30.31 28.04 21.94
N PRO A 280 -29.36 27.96 22.90
CA PRO A 280 -27.91 28.10 22.72
C PRO A 280 -27.19 26.81 22.31
N MET A 281 -27.89 25.67 22.18
CA MET A 281 -27.25 24.38 21.91
C MET A 281 -27.02 24.13 20.40
N GLY A 282 -27.96 24.56 19.57
CA GLY A 282 -27.91 24.48 18.11
C GLY A 282 -27.86 25.85 17.43
N GLY A 283 -27.71 25.83 16.10
CA GLY A 283 -27.51 26.99 15.25
C GLY A 283 -28.75 27.82 14.90
N GLY A 284 -29.95 27.42 15.35
CA GLY A 284 -31.17 28.20 15.18
C GLY A 284 -31.58 28.44 13.72
N GLY A 285 -31.32 27.50 12.82
CA GLY A 285 -31.86 27.51 11.45
C GLY A 285 -33.31 27.02 11.37
N GLY A 286 -33.72 26.14 12.29
CA GLY A 286 -35.04 25.49 12.27
C GLY A 286 -35.12 24.33 11.27
N GLN A 287 -36.19 23.52 11.37
CA GLN A 287 -36.35 22.27 10.60
C GLN A 287 -36.28 22.49 9.07
N GLY A 288 -36.89 23.56 8.56
CA GLY A 288 -36.86 23.89 7.14
C GLY A 288 -35.48 24.34 6.59
N TRP A 289 -34.46 24.51 7.43
CA TRP A 289 -33.15 25.02 7.01
C TRP A 289 -32.45 24.08 6.01
N CYS A 290 -32.47 22.77 6.28
CA CYS A 290 -31.86 21.77 5.40
C CYS A 290 -32.58 21.72 4.05
N ALA A 291 -33.92 21.67 4.07
CA ALA A 291 -34.75 21.69 2.87
C ALA A 291 -34.54 22.95 2.01
N LYS A 292 -34.32 24.10 2.65
CA LYS A 292 -34.06 25.38 1.96
C LYS A 292 -32.66 25.43 1.34
N HIS A 293 -31.62 24.99 2.05
CA HIS A 293 -30.24 25.29 1.67
C HIS A 293 -29.42 24.13 1.10
N ILE A 294 -29.82 22.86 1.26
CA ILE A 294 -29.06 21.68 0.80
C ILE A 294 -29.80 20.95 -0.35
N LYS A 295 -29.07 20.54 -1.40
CA LYS A 295 -29.58 19.74 -2.53
C LYS A 295 -29.18 18.26 -2.40
N VAL A 296 -27.89 17.99 -2.27
CA VAL A 296 -27.36 16.62 -2.12
C VAL A 296 -26.27 16.57 -1.05
N ILE A 297 -26.18 15.44 -0.33
CA ILE A 297 -25.03 15.07 0.48
C ILE A 297 -24.35 13.83 -0.13
N MET A 298 -23.12 13.97 -0.60
CA MET A 298 -22.33 12.94 -1.31
C MET A 298 -21.23 12.39 -0.41
N ASN A 299 -21.57 11.41 0.43
CA ASN A 299 -20.71 10.94 1.51
C ASN A 299 -19.68 9.93 1.00
N ILE A 300 -18.39 10.31 0.96
CA ILE A 300 -17.28 9.47 0.49
C ILE A 300 -16.66 8.70 1.67
N GLY A 301 -16.54 7.37 1.55
CA GLY A 301 -16.02 6.47 2.59
C GLY A 301 -16.68 6.64 3.97
N PRO A 302 -18.03 6.66 4.08
CA PRO A 302 -18.69 7.13 5.28
C PRO A 302 -18.55 6.18 6.48
N ALA A 303 -17.87 6.62 7.55
CA ALA A 303 -17.68 5.82 8.76
C ALA A 303 -18.91 5.81 9.71
N PHE A 304 -20.14 5.78 9.17
CA PHE A 304 -21.39 6.03 9.92
C PHE A 304 -21.50 5.20 11.20
N LEU A 305 -21.26 3.88 11.11
CA LEU A 305 -21.38 2.96 12.24
C LEU A 305 -20.06 2.77 13.00
N GLY A 306 -19.00 3.50 12.64
CA GLY A 306 -17.65 3.36 13.20
C GLY A 306 -16.75 2.38 12.41
N VAL A 307 -15.47 2.35 12.74
CA VAL A 307 -14.45 1.48 12.14
C VAL A 307 -13.71 0.71 13.24
N PRO A 308 -13.53 -0.63 13.11
CA PRO A 308 -12.76 -1.40 14.08
C PRO A 308 -11.32 -0.93 14.25
N LYS A 309 -10.69 -0.32 13.23
CA LYS A 309 -9.36 0.31 13.32
C LYS A 309 -9.24 1.41 14.40
N ALA A 310 -10.35 1.99 14.87
CA ALA A 310 -10.34 2.92 16.01
C ALA A 310 -10.16 2.20 17.37
N VAL A 311 -10.59 0.93 17.46
CA VAL A 311 -10.53 0.10 18.68
C VAL A 311 -9.08 -0.19 19.05
N SER A 312 -8.30 -0.75 18.12
CA SER A 312 -6.90 -1.13 18.33
C SER A 312 -6.00 0.08 18.61
N ASN A 313 -6.18 1.17 17.85
CA ASN A 313 -5.50 2.45 18.04
C ASN A 313 -5.67 3.03 19.46
N ILE A 314 -6.84 2.88 20.08
CA ILE A 314 -7.11 3.35 21.46
C ILE A 314 -6.63 2.33 22.51
N PHE A 315 -6.80 1.03 22.21
CA PHE A 315 -6.59 -0.04 23.18
C PHE A 315 -5.10 -0.38 23.37
N SER A 316 -4.35 -0.63 22.29
CA SER A 316 -2.91 -0.94 22.34
C SER A 316 -2.01 0.01 21.53
N ALA A 317 -2.60 0.94 20.74
CA ALA A 317 -1.88 1.75 19.76
C ALA A 317 -1.13 0.94 18.67
N GLU A 318 -1.48 -0.34 18.51
CA GLU A 318 -0.99 -1.19 17.42
C GLU A 318 -2.07 -1.32 16.35
N GLY A 319 -1.87 -0.70 15.19
CA GLY A 319 -2.54 -1.15 13.98
C GLY A 319 -1.89 -2.44 13.44
N LYS A 320 -2.53 -3.09 12.45
CA LYS A 320 -1.97 -4.20 11.66
C LYS A 320 -0.48 -4.00 11.34
N ASP A 321 -0.14 -2.82 10.86
CA ASP A 321 1.19 -2.51 10.31
C ASP A 321 2.25 -2.36 11.43
N VAL A 322 1.84 -1.90 12.62
CA VAL A 322 2.70 -1.86 13.83
C VAL A 322 2.91 -3.26 14.41
N ALA A 323 1.85 -4.07 14.46
CA ALA A 323 1.93 -5.47 14.91
C ALA A 323 2.83 -6.30 13.97
N PHE A 324 2.77 -6.05 12.66
CA PHE A 324 3.62 -6.67 11.65
C PHE A 324 5.10 -6.30 11.86
N VAL A 325 5.44 -5.01 11.97
CA VAL A 325 6.83 -4.56 12.25
C VAL A 325 7.36 -5.16 13.57
N ARG A 326 6.54 -5.16 14.62
CA ARG A 326 6.88 -5.77 15.93
C ARG A 326 7.11 -7.28 15.84
N SER A 327 6.47 -7.97 14.89
CA SER A 327 6.65 -9.41 14.68
C SER A 327 7.91 -9.76 13.87
N MET A 328 8.28 -8.92 12.89
CA MET A 328 9.48 -9.11 12.07
C MET A 328 10.76 -8.69 12.78
N ALA A 329 10.70 -7.62 13.59
CA ALA A 329 11.87 -7.06 14.27
C ALA A 329 11.57 -6.74 15.75
N PRO A 330 11.50 -7.76 16.63
CA PRO A 330 11.16 -7.59 18.04
C PRO A 330 12.03 -6.56 18.77
N GLY A 331 13.31 -6.46 18.40
CA GLY A 331 14.25 -5.52 19.00
C GLY A 331 14.16 -4.08 18.47
N VAL A 332 13.60 -3.82 17.28
CA VAL A 332 13.71 -2.48 16.64
C VAL A 332 12.84 -1.44 17.35
N LEU A 333 11.58 -1.77 17.64
CA LEU A 333 10.68 -0.91 18.42
C LEU A 333 11.05 -0.85 19.92
N ASP A 334 11.95 -1.72 20.38
CA ASP A 334 12.43 -1.81 21.75
C ASP A 334 13.93 -1.39 21.88
N SER A 335 14.52 -0.81 20.83
CA SER A 335 15.95 -0.46 20.73
C SER A 335 16.30 0.92 21.29
N GLU A 336 17.47 1.02 21.91
CA GLU A 336 17.94 2.26 22.57
C GLU A 336 18.34 3.38 21.60
N ILE A 337 18.46 3.07 20.30
CA ILE A 337 18.86 4.01 19.24
C ILE A 337 17.72 4.99 18.90
N LEU A 338 16.46 4.58 19.07
CA LEU A 338 15.28 5.45 18.97
C LEU A 338 14.68 5.66 20.36
N GLY A 339 15.10 6.73 21.02
CA GLY A 339 14.90 6.96 22.46
C GLY A 339 13.45 6.88 22.98
N LEU A 340 13.08 5.66 23.41
CA LEU A 340 12.11 5.29 24.45
C LEU A 340 10.63 5.73 24.34
N GLN A 341 9.74 4.77 24.60
CA GLN A 341 8.32 4.98 24.93
C GLN A 341 7.46 5.68 23.85
N THR A 342 7.79 5.51 22.56
CA THR A 342 7.04 6.13 21.45
C THR A 342 5.57 5.71 21.40
N LEU A 343 5.26 4.42 21.63
CA LEU A 343 3.88 3.91 21.58
C LEU A 343 3.06 4.37 22.79
N GLU A 344 3.66 4.43 23.97
CA GLU A 344 3.06 4.97 25.20
C GLU A 344 2.75 6.47 25.03
N HIS A 345 3.66 7.24 24.44
CA HIS A 345 3.42 8.65 24.08
C HIS A 345 2.29 8.79 23.05
N VAL A 346 2.33 8.03 21.94
CA VAL A 346 1.29 8.07 20.90
C VAL A 346 -0.07 7.69 21.46
N MET A 347 -0.16 6.62 22.27
CA MET A 347 -1.39 6.26 22.98
C MET A 347 -1.88 7.41 23.88
N ARG A 348 -0.98 8.04 24.65
CA ARG A 348 -1.32 9.17 25.52
C ARG A 348 -1.94 10.32 24.72
N VAL A 349 -1.37 10.67 23.55
CA VAL A 349 -1.89 11.74 22.68
C VAL A 349 -3.22 11.33 22.04
N CYS A 350 -3.30 10.15 21.43
CA CYS A 350 -4.51 9.66 20.76
C CYS A 350 -5.71 9.55 21.72
N ARG A 351 -5.50 9.14 22.98
CA ARG A 351 -6.53 9.13 24.04
C ARG A 351 -6.97 10.53 24.50
N THR A 352 -6.38 11.61 23.98
CA THR A 352 -6.90 12.98 24.15
C THR A 352 -7.78 13.45 22.98
N TRP A 353 -7.69 12.82 21.80
CA TRP A 353 -8.46 13.19 20.61
C TRP A 353 -9.87 12.60 20.68
N ASP A 354 -10.77 13.33 21.35
CA ASP A 354 -12.16 12.91 21.60
C ASP A 354 -12.93 12.54 20.32
N SER A 355 -12.55 13.13 19.18
CA SER A 355 -13.10 12.82 17.85
C SER A 355 -13.00 11.34 17.46
N ILE A 356 -11.94 10.62 17.87
CA ILE A 356 -11.76 9.19 17.54
C ILE A 356 -12.92 8.36 18.13
N ILE A 357 -13.55 8.81 19.22
CA ILE A 357 -14.67 8.10 19.82
C ILE A 357 -15.92 8.14 18.92
N SER A 358 -16.05 9.13 18.03
CA SER A 358 -17.07 9.13 16.97
C SER A 358 -16.88 7.99 15.97
N LEU A 359 -15.68 7.43 15.88
CA LEU A 359 -15.30 6.34 14.98
C LEU A 359 -15.37 4.95 15.64
N ILE A 360 -15.71 4.83 16.92
CA ILE A 360 -15.92 3.51 17.56
C ILE A 360 -17.22 2.86 17.05
N PRO A 361 -17.26 1.52 16.86
CA PRO A 361 -18.46 0.74 16.56
C PRO A 361 -19.74 1.15 17.33
N LYS A 362 -20.79 1.54 16.60
CA LYS A 362 -22.11 1.96 17.10
C LYS A 362 -23.17 0.87 16.90
N GLY A 363 -24.16 0.84 17.78
CA GLY A 363 -25.31 -0.07 17.73
C GLY A 363 -25.11 -1.43 18.41
N GLY A 364 -23.95 -1.65 19.05
CA GLY A 364 -23.65 -2.87 19.81
C GLY A 364 -23.86 -4.16 19.01
N GLU A 365 -24.36 -5.19 19.68
CA GLU A 365 -24.54 -6.53 19.10
C GLU A 365 -25.59 -6.60 17.98
N THR A 366 -26.55 -5.67 17.97
CA THR A 366 -27.61 -5.62 16.94
C THR A 366 -27.04 -5.28 15.56
N ILE A 367 -25.97 -4.49 15.53
CA ILE A 367 -25.26 -4.11 14.30
C ILE A 367 -24.03 -4.98 14.08
N TRP A 368 -23.13 -5.08 15.07
CA TRP A 368 -21.81 -5.68 14.87
C TRP A 368 -21.74 -7.17 15.16
N GLY A 369 -22.80 -7.77 15.70
CA GLY A 369 -22.84 -9.17 16.11
C GLY A 369 -22.52 -9.40 17.59
N ASN A 370 -22.78 -10.62 18.05
CA ASN A 370 -22.57 -11.06 19.43
C ASN A 370 -21.39 -12.06 19.51
N LEU A 371 -21.27 -12.83 20.59
CA LEU A 371 -20.18 -13.79 20.73
C LEU A 371 -20.25 -14.99 19.76
N ASP A 372 -21.35 -15.26 19.09
CA ASP A 372 -21.50 -16.42 18.19
C ASP A 372 -21.88 -16.06 16.75
N TRP A 373 -22.43 -14.87 16.52
CA TRP A 373 -23.04 -14.47 15.25
C TRP A 373 -22.63 -13.05 14.82
N SER A 374 -22.62 -12.77 13.51
CA SER A 374 -22.53 -11.42 12.95
C SER A 374 -23.19 -11.30 11.56
N PRO A 375 -23.46 -10.08 11.06
CA PRO A 375 -24.04 -9.88 9.73
C PRO A 375 -23.17 -10.45 8.58
N GLU A 376 -21.85 -10.47 8.78
CA GLU A 376 -20.86 -10.95 7.80
C GLU A 376 -20.74 -12.48 7.74
N GLU A 377 -21.51 -13.24 8.52
CA GLU A 377 -21.42 -14.70 8.60
C GLU A 377 -21.41 -15.39 7.22
N GLY A 378 -20.40 -16.23 6.94
CA GLY A 378 -20.23 -16.87 5.64
C GLY A 378 -19.72 -15.95 4.52
N TYR A 379 -19.25 -14.73 4.84
CA TYR A 379 -18.21 -14.08 4.05
C TYR A 379 -16.98 -14.99 3.96
N ASN A 380 -16.27 -14.94 2.84
CA ASN A 380 -15.14 -15.82 2.54
C ASN A 380 -14.07 -15.02 1.80
N CYS A 381 -12.89 -14.92 2.41
CA CYS A 381 -11.77 -14.12 1.92
C CYS A 381 -11.14 -14.64 0.62
N ASP A 382 -11.31 -15.94 0.29
CA ASP A 382 -10.93 -16.49 -1.01
C ASP A 382 -12.00 -16.28 -2.08
N LEU A 383 -13.29 -16.26 -1.73
CA LEU A 383 -14.34 -15.91 -2.68
C LEU A 383 -14.33 -14.41 -3.01
N ALA A 384 -13.87 -13.56 -2.10
CA ALA A 384 -13.51 -12.18 -2.42
C ALA A 384 -12.44 -12.17 -3.53
N LYS A 385 -11.26 -12.76 -3.30
CA LYS A 385 -10.20 -12.88 -4.33
C LYS A 385 -10.72 -13.41 -5.68
N LYS A 386 -11.56 -14.44 -5.67
CA LYS A 386 -12.11 -15.04 -6.91
C LYS A 386 -13.19 -14.18 -7.59
N ARG A 387 -14.00 -13.41 -6.86
CA ARG A 387 -14.99 -12.48 -7.44
C ARG A 387 -14.34 -11.29 -8.18
N TYR A 388 -13.10 -10.95 -7.84
CA TYR A 388 -12.34 -9.89 -8.53
C TYR A 388 -11.53 -10.38 -9.74
N ALA A 389 -11.57 -11.69 -10.06
CA ALA A 389 -10.76 -12.29 -11.12
C ALA A 389 -11.45 -12.42 -12.51
N GLN A 390 -12.78 -12.33 -12.62
CA GLN A 390 -13.48 -12.32 -13.91
C GLN A 390 -14.79 -11.51 -13.90
N PRO A 391 -15.05 -10.71 -14.97
CA PRO A 391 -16.37 -10.14 -15.24
C PRO A 391 -17.03 -10.72 -16.51
N SER A 392 -17.86 -11.77 -16.35
CA SER A 392 -19.29 -11.76 -16.78
C SER A 392 -19.98 -13.11 -16.53
N LEU A 393 -21.20 -13.09 -15.93
CA LEU A 393 -22.28 -14.12 -16.03
C LEU A 393 -21.90 -15.58 -15.60
N LEU A 394 -22.74 -16.62 -15.48
CA LEU A 394 -24.16 -16.97 -15.75
C LEU A 394 -24.50 -17.82 -17.00
N ASP A 395 -25.13 -18.98 -16.70
CA ASP A 395 -25.94 -19.95 -17.46
C ASP A 395 -25.31 -20.76 -18.63
N SER A 396 -25.57 -22.08 -18.79
CA SER A 396 -26.79 -22.83 -18.40
C SER A 396 -26.59 -24.32 -18.00
N ASN A 397 -27.58 -24.82 -17.24
CA ASN A 397 -28.11 -26.19 -17.08
C ASN A 397 -27.26 -27.37 -16.55
N ASP A 398 -27.83 -28.03 -15.52
CA ASP A 398 -27.46 -29.36 -15.02
C ASP A 398 -27.79 -30.50 -16.01
N THR A 399 -26.98 -31.56 -15.98
CA THR A 399 -27.47 -32.95 -16.07
C THR A 399 -26.77 -33.83 -15.03
N ASN A 400 -27.53 -34.74 -14.39
CA ASN A 400 -27.08 -35.51 -13.23
C ASN A 400 -25.87 -36.44 -13.50
N SER A 401 -24.95 -36.50 -12.53
CA SER A 401 -24.30 -37.76 -12.13
C SER A 401 -23.89 -37.70 -10.65
N ASP A 402 -24.21 -38.75 -9.88
CA ASP A 402 -23.87 -38.86 -8.46
C ASP A 402 -22.34 -38.97 -8.24
N GLY A 403 -21.81 -38.23 -7.26
CA GLY A 403 -20.35 -38.00 -7.18
C GLY A 403 -19.76 -37.58 -5.83
N LYS A 404 -20.31 -38.07 -4.70
CA LYS A 404 -19.80 -37.88 -3.31
C LYS A 404 -19.51 -36.43 -2.87
N MET A 405 -20.46 -35.85 -2.14
CA MET A 405 -20.29 -34.60 -1.40
C MET A 405 -19.34 -34.78 -0.19
N GLU A 406 -18.07 -34.37 -0.33
CA GLU A 406 -17.14 -34.31 0.81
C GLU A 406 -17.44 -33.10 1.72
N PHE A 407 -17.73 -33.39 2.99
CA PHE A 407 -18.09 -32.40 4.01
C PHE A 407 -16.85 -31.65 4.54
N GLN A 408 -16.40 -30.62 3.82
CA GLN A 408 -15.49 -29.63 4.43
C GLN A 408 -16.23 -28.82 5.50
N ILE A 409 -15.83 -29.01 6.76
CA ILE A 409 -16.36 -28.27 7.90
C ILE A 409 -15.99 -26.79 7.74
N LYS A 410 -16.98 -25.94 7.46
CA LYS A 410 -16.80 -24.48 7.44
C LYS A 410 -16.33 -23.99 8.81
N GLU A 411 -15.14 -23.39 8.87
CA GLU A 411 -14.68 -22.70 10.07
C GLU A 411 -15.60 -21.49 10.34
N SER A 412 -16.38 -21.54 11.42
CA SER A 412 -17.38 -20.51 11.73
C SER A 412 -16.71 -19.24 12.28
N VAL A 413 -16.44 -18.26 11.41
CA VAL A 413 -15.75 -17.02 11.79
C VAL A 413 -16.69 -16.08 12.59
N ARG A 414 -16.34 -15.83 13.86
CA ARG A 414 -17.16 -15.16 14.88
C ARG A 414 -16.92 -13.65 14.96
N TYR A 415 -17.12 -12.91 13.86
CA TYR A 415 -16.75 -11.49 13.79
C TYR A 415 -17.45 -10.57 14.80
N GLY A 416 -18.53 -10.98 15.46
CA GLY A 416 -19.18 -10.19 16.53
C GLY A 416 -18.32 -9.99 17.79
N ARG A 417 -17.23 -10.76 17.92
CA ARG A 417 -16.14 -10.50 18.86
C ARG A 417 -15.22 -9.43 18.26
N ILE A 418 -15.19 -8.24 18.85
CA ILE A 418 -14.32 -7.12 18.45
C ILE A 418 -12.90 -7.31 18.98
N ILE A 419 -12.78 -7.83 20.21
CA ILE A 419 -11.51 -8.27 20.82
C ILE A 419 -11.69 -9.71 21.32
N SER A 420 -10.67 -10.55 21.17
CA SER A 420 -10.57 -11.87 21.80
C SER A 420 -9.14 -12.12 22.31
N PHE A 421 -8.97 -12.73 23.48
CA PHE A 421 -7.66 -13.05 24.05
C PHE A 421 -7.25 -14.50 23.70
N GLY A 422 -6.28 -14.63 22.79
CA GLY A 422 -5.73 -15.88 22.26
C GLY A 422 -6.57 -16.57 21.16
N LYS A 423 -5.92 -17.24 20.20
CA LYS A 423 -6.56 -17.91 19.04
C LYS A 423 -7.65 -18.92 19.44
N ALA A 424 -7.39 -19.78 20.42
CA ALA A 424 -8.38 -20.78 20.86
C ALA A 424 -9.69 -20.10 21.30
N THR A 425 -9.59 -18.99 22.04
CA THR A 425 -10.75 -18.19 22.43
C THR A 425 -11.53 -17.67 21.25
N SER A 426 -10.90 -17.09 20.21
CA SER A 426 -11.65 -16.46 19.12
C SER A 426 -12.52 -17.46 18.35
N GLN A 427 -12.19 -18.76 18.41
CA GLN A 427 -12.90 -19.86 17.76
C GLN A 427 -13.92 -20.59 18.68
N LEU A 428 -13.70 -20.63 20.01
CA LEU A 428 -14.56 -21.36 20.98
C LEU A 428 -16.03 -20.87 21.02
N PRO A 429 -17.03 -21.75 21.21
CA PRO A 429 -18.44 -21.36 21.49
C PRO A 429 -18.60 -20.50 22.75
N SER A 430 -19.58 -19.59 22.78
CA SER A 430 -19.85 -18.76 23.97
C SER A 430 -20.19 -19.57 25.22
N SER A 431 -20.85 -20.73 25.07
CA SER A 431 -21.13 -21.69 26.14
C SER A 431 -19.88 -22.30 26.80
N GLN A 432 -18.70 -22.12 26.19
CA GLN A 432 -17.40 -22.55 26.70
C GLN A 432 -16.49 -21.36 27.11
N LEU A 433 -17.02 -20.13 27.08
CA LEU A 433 -16.36 -18.93 27.60
C LEU A 433 -16.81 -18.65 29.06
N PRO A 434 -15.94 -18.06 29.91
CA PRO A 434 -16.32 -17.64 31.25
C PRO A 434 -17.44 -16.60 31.21
N ASN A 435 -18.55 -16.87 31.90
CA ASN A 435 -19.70 -15.98 31.96
C ASN A 435 -19.58 -15.01 33.15
N LEU A 436 -18.84 -13.92 32.96
CA LEU A 436 -18.70 -12.83 33.94
C LEU A 436 -19.52 -11.61 33.52
N GLY A 437 -20.18 -10.95 34.48
CA GLY A 437 -20.99 -9.76 34.20
C GLY A 437 -20.18 -8.46 34.28
N SER A 438 -20.57 -7.43 33.52
CA SER A 438 -19.92 -6.09 33.57
C SER A 438 -19.87 -5.46 34.97
N LYS A 439 -20.66 -5.96 35.93
CA LYS A 439 -20.66 -5.50 37.34
C LYS A 439 -19.46 -5.98 38.16
N ASP A 440 -18.78 -7.06 37.77
CA ASP A 440 -17.69 -7.63 38.56
C ASP A 440 -16.34 -6.91 38.37
N PHE A 441 -16.18 -6.17 37.27
CA PHE A 441 -15.02 -5.30 37.02
C PHE A 441 -14.95 -4.16 38.06
N LEU A 442 -16.10 -3.55 38.36
CA LEU A 442 -16.25 -2.36 39.22
C LEU A 442 -16.01 -2.62 40.72
N ARG A 443 -15.84 -3.89 41.13
CA ARG A 443 -15.74 -4.28 42.55
C ARG A 443 -14.32 -4.43 43.11
N THR A 444 -13.28 -4.27 42.28
CA THR A 444 -11.88 -4.56 42.69
C THR A 444 -10.91 -3.37 42.70
N SER A 445 -11.40 -2.12 42.70
CA SER A 445 -10.57 -0.91 42.63
C SER A 445 -10.09 -0.39 43.99
N ASN A 446 -9.15 -1.10 44.64
CA ASN A 446 -8.31 -0.54 45.72
C ASN A 446 -6.89 -0.31 45.18
N PRO A 447 -6.48 0.94 44.86
CA PRO A 447 -5.19 1.22 44.22
C PRO A 447 -4.03 1.14 45.22
N THR A 448 -3.24 0.08 45.16
CA THR A 448 -1.96 -0.04 45.87
C THR A 448 -0.92 0.90 45.23
N LYS A 449 -0.51 1.96 45.94
CA LYS A 449 0.60 2.82 45.52
C LYS A 449 1.90 2.02 45.45
N PHE A 450 2.49 1.91 44.27
CA PHE A 450 3.87 1.44 44.10
C PHE A 450 4.86 2.60 44.30
N ASN A 451 6.04 2.29 44.86
CA ASN A 451 7.08 3.29 45.15
C ASN A 451 7.79 3.78 43.88
N SER A 452 8.25 5.03 43.92
CA SER A 452 8.68 5.80 42.75
C SER A 452 10.16 5.63 42.42
N LEU A 453 10.51 4.75 41.49
CA LEU A 453 11.89 4.54 41.01
C LEU A 453 12.02 4.27 39.49
N CYS A 454 11.05 4.71 38.68
CA CYS A 454 11.13 4.67 37.21
C CYS A 454 10.51 5.94 36.58
N SER A 455 11.29 6.69 35.78
CA SER A 455 10.77 7.76 34.91
C SER A 455 10.21 7.18 33.59
N GLU A 456 9.52 7.91 32.72
CA GLU A 456 9.03 9.30 32.88
C GLU A 456 7.58 9.45 32.38
N VAL A 457 7.18 8.70 31.36
CA VAL A 457 5.78 8.64 30.89
C VAL A 457 4.89 7.97 31.95
N TRP A 458 3.60 8.33 31.92
CA TRP A 458 2.53 7.74 32.73
C TRP A 458 1.30 7.54 31.84
N THR A 459 0.76 6.34 31.83
CA THR A 459 -0.47 5.93 31.11
C THR A 459 -1.54 5.52 32.12
N GLU A 460 -2.81 5.41 31.68
CA GLU A 460 -3.87 4.94 32.59
C GLU A 460 -3.71 3.46 32.98
N TYR A 461 -2.93 2.66 32.22
CA TYR A 461 -2.56 1.30 32.61
C TYR A 461 -1.66 1.25 33.86
N ASP A 462 -0.87 2.30 34.10
CA ASP A 462 0.01 2.40 35.29
C ASP A 462 -0.78 2.69 36.59
N GLU A 463 -2.06 3.04 36.48
CA GLU A 463 -2.98 3.20 37.62
C GLU A 463 -3.74 1.90 37.94
N MET A 464 -3.53 0.82 37.17
CA MET A 464 -4.26 -0.45 37.29
C MET A 464 -3.49 -1.52 38.08
N SER A 465 -4.20 -2.38 38.79
CA SER A 465 -3.60 -3.55 39.46
C SER A 465 -3.26 -4.66 38.46
N ARG A 466 -2.21 -5.44 38.75
CA ARG A 466 -1.84 -6.64 37.96
C ARG A 466 -3.00 -7.64 37.85
N ASP A 467 -3.82 -7.76 38.89
CA ASP A 467 -5.03 -8.60 38.86
C ASP A 467 -6.15 -8.01 37.97
N GLY A 468 -6.28 -6.69 37.90
CA GLY A 468 -7.20 -6.02 36.96
C GLY A 468 -6.79 -6.26 35.50
N ILE A 469 -5.50 -6.19 35.20
CA ILE A 469 -4.93 -6.51 33.88
C ILE A 469 -5.15 -8.00 33.54
N ARG A 470 -4.91 -8.91 34.51
CA ARG A 470 -5.17 -10.35 34.31
C ARG A 470 -6.66 -10.62 34.06
N LYS A 471 -7.56 -10.04 34.86
CA LYS A 471 -9.01 -10.15 34.69
C LYS A 471 -9.49 -9.72 33.30
N ILE A 472 -8.87 -8.73 32.67
CA ILE A 472 -9.21 -8.32 31.30
C ILE A 472 -8.92 -9.45 30.29
N ALA A 473 -7.81 -10.17 30.45
CA ALA A 473 -7.44 -11.29 29.60
C ALA A 473 -8.21 -12.60 29.94
N GLU A 474 -8.58 -12.79 31.22
CA GLU A 474 -9.48 -13.87 31.68
C GLU A 474 -10.90 -13.71 31.13
N ASN A 475 -11.38 -12.47 30.98
CA ASN A 475 -12.60 -12.13 30.26
C ASN A 475 -12.35 -12.25 28.75
N LYS A 476 -12.39 -13.50 28.26
CA LYS A 476 -11.68 -13.86 27.05
C LYS A 476 -12.14 -13.13 25.77
N ALA A 477 -13.38 -12.64 25.64
CA ALA A 477 -13.83 -11.94 24.44
C ALA A 477 -14.83 -10.80 24.71
N TYR A 478 -14.79 -9.76 23.86
CA TYR A 478 -15.59 -8.53 23.97
C TYR A 478 -16.37 -8.24 22.69
N THR A 479 -17.63 -7.81 22.82
CA THR A 479 -18.48 -7.32 21.72
C THR A 479 -18.29 -5.81 21.53
N ALA A 480 -18.92 -5.23 20.50
CA ALA A 480 -18.96 -3.78 20.33
C ALA A 480 -19.56 -3.03 21.55
N ARG A 481 -20.43 -3.67 22.34
CA ARG A 481 -20.98 -3.10 23.58
C ARG A 481 -20.03 -3.28 24.75
N THR A 482 -19.54 -4.49 25.03
CA THR A 482 -18.68 -4.72 26.20
C THR A 482 -17.28 -4.13 26.03
N PHE A 483 -16.85 -3.80 24.81
CA PHE A 483 -15.67 -2.97 24.58
C PHE A 483 -15.81 -1.55 25.17
N LEU A 484 -17.02 -0.97 25.22
CA LEU A 484 -17.24 0.33 25.88
C LEU A 484 -17.13 0.20 27.41
N ASP A 485 -17.59 -0.91 27.99
CA ASP A 485 -17.33 -1.23 29.40
C ASP A 485 -15.83 -1.39 29.68
N LEU A 486 -15.10 -2.06 28.78
CA LEU A 486 -13.65 -2.19 28.88
C LEU A 486 -12.96 -0.82 28.82
N LEU A 487 -13.34 0.07 27.89
CA LEU A 487 -12.77 1.43 27.81
C LEU A 487 -13.07 2.29 29.05
N ARG A 488 -14.24 2.14 29.69
CA ARG A 488 -14.53 2.81 30.98
C ARG A 488 -13.54 2.42 32.07
N PHE A 489 -12.97 1.21 31.98
CA PHE A 489 -12.00 0.67 32.94
C PHE A 489 -10.54 0.96 32.55
N VAL A 490 -10.16 0.83 31.25
CA VAL A 490 -8.77 1.03 30.79
C VAL A 490 -8.44 2.46 30.37
N ALA A 491 -9.44 3.32 30.16
CA ALA A 491 -9.28 4.70 29.70
C ALA A 491 -10.32 5.66 30.32
N PRO A 492 -10.51 5.66 31.66
CA PRO A 492 -11.61 6.38 32.32
C PRO A 492 -11.62 7.89 32.04
N LYS A 493 -10.45 8.55 31.96
CA LYS A 493 -10.37 10.01 31.74
C LYS A 493 -10.79 10.38 30.31
N MET A 494 -10.53 9.50 29.34
CA MET A 494 -11.01 9.63 27.96
C MET A 494 -12.52 9.38 27.87
N MET A 495 -13.02 8.29 28.46
CA MET A 495 -14.45 7.97 28.42
C MET A 495 -15.32 9.02 29.12
N GLN A 496 -14.84 9.61 30.23
CA GLN A 496 -15.55 10.70 30.91
C GLN A 496 -15.84 11.91 29.99
N ARG A 497 -14.88 12.29 29.13
CA ARG A 497 -15.12 13.34 28.12
C ARG A 497 -16.02 12.84 27.01
N ALA A 498 -15.76 11.63 26.52
CA ALA A 498 -16.44 11.08 25.36
C ALA A 498 -17.95 10.85 25.59
N GLU A 499 -18.35 10.39 26.77
CA GLU A 499 -19.76 10.10 27.08
C GLU A 499 -20.61 11.37 27.27
N ALA A 500 -19.99 12.53 27.47
CA ALA A 500 -20.67 13.83 27.40
C ALA A 500 -20.90 14.29 25.94
N GLN A 501 -20.09 13.80 25.00
CA GLN A 501 -19.96 14.34 23.63
C GLN A 501 -20.49 13.41 22.53
N PHE A 502 -20.55 12.10 22.78
CA PHE A 502 -20.87 11.07 21.79
C PHE A 502 -21.82 10.00 22.34
N SER A 503 -22.28 9.14 21.43
CA SER A 503 -23.16 8.02 21.71
C SER A 503 -22.97 6.90 20.69
N HIS A 504 -23.25 5.67 21.12
CA HIS A 504 -23.00 4.44 20.37
C HIS A 504 -24.19 3.47 20.47
N GLY A 505 -25.34 3.95 20.94
CA GLY A 505 -26.53 3.14 21.18
C GLY A 505 -27.39 2.96 19.94
N ILE A 506 -28.63 2.53 20.19
CA ILE A 506 -29.75 2.54 19.24
C ILE A 506 -30.92 3.13 20.02
N ALA A 507 -31.63 4.10 19.44
CA ALA A 507 -32.81 4.65 20.09
C ALA A 507 -33.96 3.65 20.04
N ASP A 508 -34.63 3.39 21.16
CA ASP A 508 -35.91 2.67 21.17
C ASP A 508 -37.03 3.54 20.59
N ASN A 509 -37.06 4.81 21.01
CA ASN A 509 -37.96 5.85 20.54
C ASN A 509 -37.16 7.11 20.20
N LEU A 510 -37.17 7.55 18.94
CA LEU A 510 -36.45 8.76 18.48
C LEU A 510 -37.20 10.07 18.79
N ASP A 511 -38.37 9.97 19.43
CA ASP A 511 -39.18 11.11 19.91
C ASP A 511 -39.00 11.34 21.42
N ASP A 512 -38.12 10.58 22.08
CA ASP A 512 -37.69 10.83 23.46
C ASP A 512 -36.86 12.14 23.53
N PRO A 513 -37.23 13.12 24.38
CA PRO A 513 -36.54 14.41 24.47
C PRO A 513 -35.03 14.34 24.74
N LYS A 514 -34.49 13.24 25.28
CA LYS A 514 -33.04 13.09 25.47
C LYS A 514 -32.26 13.19 24.15
N TYR A 515 -32.86 12.78 23.03
CA TYR A 515 -32.25 12.82 21.70
C TYR A 515 -32.12 14.25 21.13
N ALA A 516 -32.71 15.25 21.79
CA ALA A 516 -32.41 16.66 21.53
C ALA A 516 -31.01 17.10 22.04
N HIS A 517 -30.30 16.29 22.82
CA HIS A 517 -28.94 16.63 23.28
C HIS A 517 -27.86 16.30 22.23
N TYR A 518 -26.90 17.22 22.03
CA TYR A 518 -25.89 17.15 20.96
C TYR A 518 -25.06 15.86 20.88
N LYS A 519 -24.92 15.14 22.00
CA LYS A 519 -24.24 13.82 22.08
C LYS A 519 -24.84 12.73 21.19
N TYR A 520 -26.11 12.88 20.78
CA TYR A 520 -26.83 11.93 19.94
C TYR A 520 -26.80 12.28 18.45
N TRP A 521 -26.57 13.55 18.11
CA TRP A 521 -26.64 14.07 16.74
C TRP A 521 -25.59 13.47 15.79
N SER A 522 -24.51 12.89 16.32
CA SER A 522 -23.46 12.20 15.56
C SER A 522 -23.71 10.69 15.40
N ASN A 523 -24.75 10.12 16.02
CA ASN A 523 -25.09 8.69 15.89
C ASN A 523 -26.32 8.52 14.96
N PRO A 524 -26.16 7.95 13.74
CA PRO A 524 -27.27 7.75 12.81
C PRO A 524 -28.29 6.68 13.26
N LEU A 525 -28.04 6.00 14.38
CA LEU A 525 -28.98 5.09 15.06
C LEU A 525 -29.72 5.75 16.25
N GLU A 526 -29.40 7.00 16.58
CA GLU A 526 -30.02 7.79 17.66
C GLU A 526 -30.47 9.20 17.22
N ALA A 527 -30.21 9.58 15.96
CA ALA A 527 -30.74 10.80 15.33
C ALA A 527 -31.50 10.51 14.04
N LYS A 528 -32.56 11.29 13.78
CA LYS A 528 -33.32 11.29 12.51
C LYS A 528 -32.56 12.03 11.41
N LEU A 529 -32.91 11.83 10.15
CA LEU A 529 -32.59 12.76 9.06
C LEU A 529 -33.39 14.09 9.21
N PRO A 530 -33.04 15.16 8.47
CA PRO A 530 -33.84 16.38 8.42
C PRO A 530 -35.17 16.21 7.67
N ASP A 531 -36.09 17.17 7.86
CA ASP A 531 -37.31 17.22 7.05
C ASP A 531 -37.06 17.95 5.72
N ALA A 532 -36.56 17.21 4.73
CA ALA A 532 -36.09 17.73 3.45
C ALA A 532 -36.34 16.74 2.29
N PRO A 533 -37.60 16.45 1.90
CA PRO A 533 -37.93 15.40 0.93
C PRO A 533 -37.28 15.58 -0.46
N ASP A 534 -37.01 16.82 -0.91
CA ASP A 534 -36.32 17.09 -2.19
C ASP A 534 -34.80 16.83 -2.16
N MET A 535 -34.24 16.51 -0.99
CA MET A 535 -32.81 16.30 -0.80
C MET A 535 -32.44 14.84 -1.11
N GLU A 536 -31.25 14.65 -1.67
CA GLU A 536 -30.70 13.32 -1.94
C GLU A 536 -29.48 13.03 -1.04
N ILE A 537 -29.27 11.77 -0.67
CA ILE A 537 -28.12 11.31 0.11
C ILE A 537 -27.47 10.12 -0.58
N TYR A 538 -26.17 10.21 -0.84
CA TYR A 538 -25.38 9.16 -1.46
C TYR A 538 -24.37 8.60 -0.45
N CYS A 539 -24.25 7.27 -0.40
CA CYS A 539 -23.11 6.58 0.20
C CYS A 539 -22.18 6.13 -0.92
N LEU A 540 -21.01 6.77 -1.03
CA LEU A 540 -20.00 6.55 -2.06
C LEU A 540 -18.79 5.86 -1.41
N TYR A 541 -18.48 4.60 -1.72
CA TYR A 541 -17.39 3.91 -1.04
C TYR A 541 -16.74 2.79 -1.85
N GLY A 542 -15.50 2.46 -1.48
CA GLY A 542 -14.72 1.41 -2.08
C GLY A 542 -15.14 0.01 -1.62
N VAL A 543 -14.97 -0.98 -2.49
CA VAL A 543 -15.21 -2.40 -2.17
C VAL A 543 -14.14 -3.29 -2.80
N GLY A 544 -13.89 -4.43 -2.17
CA GLY A 544 -12.90 -5.43 -2.57
C GLY A 544 -11.57 -5.38 -1.84
N LEU A 545 -11.40 -4.49 -0.85
CA LEU A 545 -10.17 -4.39 -0.06
C LEU A 545 -10.33 -5.07 1.32
N PRO A 546 -9.41 -5.98 1.70
CA PRO A 546 -9.40 -6.59 3.04
C PRO A 546 -9.32 -5.52 4.13
N THR A 547 -10.41 -5.35 4.88
CA THR A 547 -10.58 -4.27 5.84
C THR A 547 -10.69 -4.81 7.27
N GLU A 548 -10.03 -4.15 8.22
CA GLU A 548 -9.90 -4.63 9.61
C GLU A 548 -11.27 -4.74 10.31
N ARG A 549 -11.56 -5.91 10.90
CA ARG A 549 -12.88 -6.23 11.48
C ARG A 549 -12.88 -6.51 12.98
N SER A 550 -11.86 -7.21 13.47
CA SER A 550 -11.66 -7.51 14.89
C SER A 550 -10.27 -8.09 15.17
N TYR A 551 -9.90 -8.19 16.44
CA TYR A 551 -8.52 -8.43 16.88
C TYR A 551 -8.40 -9.58 17.87
N VAL A 552 -7.39 -10.42 17.67
CA VAL A 552 -6.90 -11.39 18.64
C VAL A 552 -5.73 -10.76 19.39
N TYR A 553 -5.78 -10.76 20.71
CA TYR A 553 -4.81 -10.14 21.61
C TYR A 553 -4.15 -11.18 22.52
N LYS A 554 -2.96 -10.86 23.01
CA LYS A 554 -2.25 -11.57 24.08
C LYS A 554 -1.68 -10.57 25.09
N LEU A 555 -1.34 -11.04 26.29
CA LEU A 555 -0.59 -10.23 27.25
C LEU A 555 0.83 -9.95 26.74
N SER A 556 1.39 -8.81 27.13
CA SER A 556 2.82 -8.55 26.97
C SER A 556 3.63 -9.33 28.03
N PRO A 557 4.73 -10.02 27.66
CA PRO A 557 5.57 -10.77 28.58
C PRO A 557 6.64 -9.89 29.25
N THR A 558 6.57 -8.57 29.10
CA THR A 558 7.61 -7.64 29.51
C THR A 558 7.49 -7.24 30.97
N ASP A 559 8.43 -7.70 31.81
CA ASP A 559 8.63 -7.18 33.18
C ASP A 559 9.16 -5.73 33.24
N ARG A 560 9.31 -5.05 32.09
CA ARG A 560 9.59 -3.61 32.00
C ARG A 560 8.46 -2.81 32.67
N CYS A 561 8.79 -2.11 33.75
CA CYS A 561 7.92 -1.08 34.35
C CYS A 561 7.40 -0.11 33.27
N LYS A 562 6.10 0.21 33.33
CA LYS A 562 5.43 1.19 32.46
C LYS A 562 5.48 0.83 30.96
N SER A 563 4.78 -0.24 30.61
CA SER A 563 4.58 -0.70 29.23
C SER A 563 3.12 -1.09 28.98
N ILE A 564 2.66 -0.98 27.73
CA ILE A 564 1.27 -1.33 27.35
C ILE A 564 1.03 -2.85 27.56
N PRO A 565 0.05 -3.27 28.38
CA PRO A 565 -0.06 -4.67 28.82
C PRO A 565 -0.70 -5.62 27.79
N PHE A 566 -1.36 -5.09 26.77
CA PHE A 566 -2.07 -5.86 25.75
C PHE A 566 -1.46 -5.61 24.38
N ARG A 567 -1.11 -6.69 23.67
CA ARG A 567 -0.54 -6.64 22.32
C ARG A 567 -1.28 -7.58 21.36
N ILE A 568 -1.38 -7.22 20.09
CA ILE A 568 -2.00 -8.08 19.07
C ILE A 568 -1.24 -9.42 18.99
N ASP A 569 -1.99 -10.52 18.90
CA ASP A 569 -1.44 -11.86 18.79
C ASP A 569 -1.05 -12.18 17.35
N SER A 570 0.11 -11.69 16.92
CA SER A 570 0.69 -11.98 15.59
C SER A 570 0.87 -13.46 15.26
N SER A 571 0.80 -14.37 16.24
CA SER A 571 0.83 -15.82 16.05
C SER A 571 -0.56 -16.46 15.89
N ALA A 572 -1.64 -15.67 16.01
CA ALA A 572 -2.99 -16.11 15.72
C ALA A 572 -3.29 -15.94 14.22
N GLU A 573 -2.87 -16.96 13.45
CA GLU A 573 -3.21 -17.14 12.02
C GLU A 573 -4.47 -17.99 11.83
N GLY A 574 -5.17 -17.84 10.70
CA GLY A 574 -6.29 -18.70 10.29
C GLY A 574 -5.87 -20.06 9.72
N SER A 575 -6.77 -20.71 8.99
CA SER A 575 -6.40 -21.72 7.99
C SER A 575 -5.84 -21.03 6.72
N ASP A 576 -5.25 -21.80 5.80
CA ASP A 576 -5.13 -21.33 4.42
C ASP A 576 -6.51 -20.88 3.89
N GLY A 577 -6.55 -19.75 3.18
CA GLY A 577 -7.79 -19.08 2.75
C GLY A 577 -8.59 -18.36 3.86
N GLY A 578 -8.19 -18.52 5.13
CA GLY A 578 -8.87 -17.97 6.28
C GLY A 578 -8.85 -16.44 6.36
N CYS A 579 -9.85 -15.89 7.04
CA CYS A 579 -10.01 -14.44 7.23
C CYS A 579 -9.27 -13.86 8.45
N LEU A 580 -8.55 -14.68 9.22
CA LEU A 580 -7.67 -14.27 10.32
C LEU A 580 -6.22 -14.25 9.82
N LYS A 581 -5.54 -13.11 9.94
CA LYS A 581 -4.11 -12.94 9.58
C LYS A 581 -3.40 -11.99 10.54
N GLY A 582 -2.23 -12.37 11.04
CA GLY A 582 -1.43 -11.58 11.98
C GLY A 582 -2.16 -11.18 13.26
N GLY A 583 -3.13 -11.99 13.72
CA GLY A 583 -4.02 -11.63 14.83
C GLY A 583 -5.15 -10.67 14.48
N VAL A 584 -5.39 -10.35 13.20
CA VAL A 584 -6.46 -9.46 12.75
C VAL A 584 -7.45 -10.23 11.85
N TYR A 585 -8.75 -10.13 12.13
CA TYR A 585 -9.80 -10.62 11.23
C TYR A 585 -10.16 -9.55 10.19
N PHE A 586 -10.36 -9.97 8.94
CA PHE A 586 -10.69 -9.10 7.81
C PHE A 586 -12.07 -9.39 7.19
N VAL A 587 -12.71 -8.34 6.67
CA VAL A 587 -13.96 -8.36 5.87
C VAL A 587 -13.83 -7.46 4.63
N ASP A 588 -14.89 -7.37 3.82
CA ASP A 588 -14.97 -6.46 2.68
C ASP A 588 -15.13 -4.98 3.12
N GLY A 589 -14.55 -4.06 2.36
CA GLY A 589 -14.50 -2.63 2.65
C GLY A 589 -13.55 -1.86 1.71
N ASP A 590 -13.20 -0.65 2.13
CA ASP A 590 -12.34 0.29 1.39
C ASP A 590 -10.89 0.38 1.92
N GLU A 591 -10.40 -0.67 2.61
CA GLU A 591 -9.18 -0.74 3.45
C GLU A 591 -9.35 -0.19 4.88
N SER A 592 -10.16 0.86 5.06
CA SER A 592 -10.31 1.52 6.38
C SER A 592 -11.70 1.39 6.99
N VAL A 593 -12.75 1.38 6.17
CA VAL A 593 -14.17 1.34 6.55
C VAL A 593 -14.79 0.04 6.02
N PRO A 594 -15.25 -0.86 6.91
CA PRO A 594 -15.99 -2.05 6.47
C PRO A 594 -17.27 -1.69 5.73
N VAL A 595 -17.64 -2.49 4.72
CA VAL A 595 -18.90 -2.35 3.95
C VAL A 595 -20.12 -2.15 4.86
N LEU A 596 -20.18 -2.87 6.00
CA LEU A 596 -21.24 -2.72 7.00
C LEU A 596 -21.42 -1.26 7.47
N SER A 597 -20.32 -0.57 7.74
CA SER A 597 -20.34 0.80 8.28
C SER A 597 -20.65 1.83 7.20
N ALA A 598 -20.15 1.62 5.99
CA ALA A 598 -20.36 2.53 4.87
C ALA A 598 -21.76 2.43 4.25
N GLY A 599 -22.25 1.20 4.02
CA GLY A 599 -23.46 0.96 3.25
C GLY A 599 -24.76 0.92 4.06
N PHE A 600 -24.76 0.39 5.29
CA PHE A 600 -26.00 -0.02 5.97
C PHE A 600 -27.05 1.09 6.13
N MET A 601 -26.61 2.32 6.42
CA MET A 601 -27.56 3.44 6.57
C MET A 601 -28.24 3.78 5.25
N CYS A 602 -27.52 3.85 4.12
CA CYS A 602 -28.16 4.04 2.82
C CYS A 602 -28.94 2.80 2.35
N ALA A 603 -28.51 1.58 2.70
CA ALA A 603 -29.09 0.30 2.26
C ALA A 603 -30.44 0.00 2.91
N LYS A 604 -30.54 0.21 4.23
CA LYS A 604 -31.68 -0.24 5.05
C LYS A 604 -32.09 0.74 6.15
N GLY A 605 -31.14 1.46 6.76
CA GLY A 605 -31.47 2.41 7.84
C GLY A 605 -32.35 3.57 7.38
N TRP A 606 -32.05 4.13 6.20
CA TRP A 606 -32.72 5.29 5.60
C TRP A 606 -33.42 4.99 4.27
N LYS A 607 -33.40 3.75 3.77
CA LYS A 607 -33.99 3.42 2.46
C LYS A 607 -35.52 3.55 2.50
N GLY A 608 -36.03 4.58 1.83
CA GLY A 608 -37.45 4.96 1.90
C GLY A 608 -37.85 5.54 3.26
N ARG A 609 -39.15 5.59 3.56
CA ARG A 609 -39.65 6.14 4.84
C ARG A 609 -39.44 5.16 6.00
N THR A 610 -38.52 5.51 6.89
CA THR A 610 -38.23 4.78 8.14
C THR A 610 -38.31 5.72 9.34
N ARG A 611 -38.25 5.19 10.56
CA ARG A 611 -38.13 6.05 11.76
C ARG A 611 -36.88 6.94 11.77
N PHE A 612 -35.83 6.55 11.04
CA PHE A 612 -34.60 7.33 10.87
C PHE A 612 -34.69 8.29 9.67
N ASN A 613 -35.48 7.95 8.63
CA ASN A 613 -35.77 8.82 7.48
C ASN A 613 -37.29 9.12 7.41
N PRO A 614 -37.81 10.04 8.25
CA PRO A 614 -39.25 10.27 8.35
C PRO A 614 -39.83 11.00 7.13
N SER A 615 -39.07 11.94 6.58
CA SER A 615 -39.42 12.70 5.37
C SER A 615 -39.47 11.82 4.12
N GLY A 616 -38.57 10.82 4.04
CA GLY A 616 -38.42 9.93 2.89
C GLY A 616 -37.42 10.42 1.85
N ILE A 617 -36.38 11.14 2.31
CA ILE A 617 -35.20 11.54 1.53
C ILE A 617 -34.71 10.38 0.65
N ALA A 618 -34.40 10.66 -0.62
CA ALA A 618 -33.89 9.64 -1.53
C ALA A 618 -32.47 9.22 -1.12
N THR A 619 -32.24 7.92 -0.92
CA THR A 619 -30.92 7.38 -0.58
C THR A 619 -30.38 6.45 -1.65
N TYR A 620 -29.11 6.64 -2.01
CA TYR A 620 -28.42 5.89 -3.06
C TYR A 620 -27.10 5.32 -2.54
N ILE A 621 -26.75 4.12 -2.97
CA ILE A 621 -25.41 3.54 -2.79
C ILE A 621 -24.69 3.56 -4.13
N ARG A 622 -23.43 3.99 -4.16
CA ARG A 622 -22.56 3.79 -5.32
C ARG A 622 -21.22 3.25 -4.84
N GLU A 623 -21.03 1.96 -5.07
CA GLU A 623 -19.79 1.26 -4.77
C GLU A 623 -18.79 1.43 -5.92
N TYR A 624 -17.50 1.42 -5.59
CA TYR A 624 -16.39 1.51 -6.53
C TYR A 624 -15.48 0.30 -6.27
N ARG A 625 -15.38 -0.63 -7.24
CA ARG A 625 -14.48 -1.79 -7.10
C ARG A 625 -13.05 -1.27 -7.12
N HIS A 626 -12.23 -1.67 -6.15
CA HIS A 626 -10.81 -1.34 -6.20
C HIS A 626 -10.13 -2.07 -7.37
N LYS A 627 -9.47 -1.31 -8.23
CA LYS A 627 -8.47 -1.77 -9.18
C LYS A 627 -7.12 -1.11 -8.82
N PRO A 628 -6.00 -1.84 -8.77
CA PRO A 628 -4.68 -1.24 -8.58
C PRO A 628 -4.28 -0.40 -9.81
N PRO A 629 -3.32 0.55 -9.67
CA PRO A 629 -2.83 1.34 -10.80
C PRO A 629 -2.27 0.46 -11.92
N ALA A 630 -2.59 0.80 -13.16
CA ALA A 630 -2.10 0.10 -14.36
C ALA A 630 -0.68 0.55 -14.76
N SER A 631 -0.19 1.70 -14.28
CA SER A 631 1.21 2.11 -14.48
C SER A 631 1.75 2.97 -13.33
N LEU A 632 3.08 3.06 -13.21
CA LEU A 632 3.75 3.91 -12.20
C LEU A 632 3.43 5.41 -12.39
N PHE A 633 3.25 5.85 -13.64
CA PHE A 633 2.96 7.24 -14.00
C PHE A 633 1.50 7.66 -13.76
N GLU A 634 0.60 6.70 -13.49
CA GLU A 634 -0.81 6.96 -13.16
C GLU A 634 -0.97 7.56 -11.75
N GLY A 635 0.03 7.38 -10.87
CA GLY A 635 -0.01 7.83 -9.49
C GLY A 635 -0.99 7.01 -8.65
N ARG A 636 -1.93 7.68 -7.95
CA ARG A 636 -3.04 7.00 -7.29
C ARG A 636 -4.05 6.57 -8.35
N GLY A 637 -4.18 5.27 -8.56
CA GLY A 637 -4.87 4.68 -9.71
C GLY A 637 -6.26 5.25 -9.94
N LEU A 638 -6.57 5.53 -11.20
CA LEU A 638 -7.80 6.18 -11.68
C LEU A 638 -9.06 5.33 -11.41
N GLU A 639 -8.89 4.06 -11.08
CA GLU A 639 -9.94 3.11 -10.67
C GLU A 639 -9.72 2.56 -9.24
N SER A 640 -8.88 3.20 -8.41
CA SER A 640 -8.65 2.76 -7.03
C SER A 640 -9.91 2.95 -6.16
N GLY A 641 -10.19 1.94 -5.34
CA GLY A 641 -11.23 1.94 -4.31
C GLY A 641 -10.68 2.04 -2.88
N ALA A 642 -9.39 2.38 -2.69
CA ALA A 642 -8.85 2.54 -1.33
C ALA A 642 -9.34 3.85 -0.69
N HIS A 643 -9.55 3.85 0.63
CA HIS A 643 -10.31 4.86 1.38
C HIS A 643 -9.95 6.33 1.08
N VAL A 644 -8.68 6.61 0.80
CA VAL A 644 -8.17 7.96 0.46
C VAL A 644 -7.96 8.13 -1.05
N ASP A 645 -7.51 7.08 -1.74
CA ASP A 645 -7.26 7.08 -3.19
C ASP A 645 -8.54 7.22 -4.03
N ILE A 646 -9.68 6.82 -3.48
CA ILE A 646 -10.99 6.93 -4.13
C ILE A 646 -11.37 8.38 -4.51
N MET A 647 -10.73 9.39 -3.92
CA MET A 647 -10.86 10.80 -4.33
C MET A 647 -10.16 11.14 -5.66
N GLY A 648 -9.28 10.25 -6.15
CA GLY A 648 -8.73 10.25 -7.50
C GLY A 648 -9.49 9.37 -8.50
N ASN A 649 -10.49 8.59 -8.04
CA ASN A 649 -11.22 7.65 -8.89
C ASN A 649 -12.07 8.39 -9.94
N VAL A 650 -11.86 8.09 -11.21
CA VAL A 650 -12.50 8.75 -12.37
C VAL A 650 -14.02 8.66 -12.30
N ALA A 651 -14.57 7.51 -11.94
CA ALA A 651 -16.01 7.32 -11.83
C ALA A 651 -16.58 8.08 -10.61
N LEU A 652 -15.84 8.23 -9.52
CA LEU A 652 -16.29 9.01 -8.36
C LEU A 652 -16.27 10.51 -8.68
N ILE A 653 -15.20 10.98 -9.31
CA ILE A 653 -15.08 12.37 -9.76
C ILE A 653 -16.21 12.69 -10.73
N GLU A 654 -16.49 11.84 -11.72
CA GLU A 654 -17.61 12.00 -12.64
C GLU A 654 -18.97 12.00 -11.92
N ASP A 655 -19.19 11.07 -10.98
CA ASP A 655 -20.41 11.01 -10.18
C ASP A 655 -20.63 12.33 -9.40
N VAL A 656 -19.59 12.89 -8.77
CA VAL A 656 -19.64 14.18 -8.05
C VAL A 656 -19.85 15.37 -9.00
N LEU A 657 -19.18 15.40 -10.16
CA LEU A 657 -19.31 16.49 -11.12
C LEU A 657 -20.71 16.57 -11.73
N ARG A 658 -21.30 15.44 -12.13
CA ARG A 658 -22.64 15.40 -12.72
C ARG A 658 -23.72 15.84 -11.71
N VAL A 659 -23.64 15.39 -10.47
CA VAL A 659 -24.56 15.82 -9.40
C VAL A 659 -24.37 17.30 -9.02
N ALA A 660 -23.14 17.80 -8.94
CA ALA A 660 -22.87 19.23 -8.72
C ALA A 660 -23.38 20.13 -9.87
N ALA A 661 -23.43 19.59 -11.09
CA ALA A 661 -24.03 20.24 -12.26
C ALA A 661 -25.57 20.10 -12.33
N GLY A 662 -26.19 19.34 -11.41
CA GLY A 662 -27.65 19.26 -11.24
C GLY A 662 -28.29 17.89 -11.47
N ALA A 663 -27.53 16.86 -11.87
CA ALA A 663 -28.07 15.53 -12.12
C ALA A 663 -28.67 14.89 -10.86
N THR A 664 -29.81 14.22 -11.02
CA THR A 664 -30.53 13.49 -9.97
C THR A 664 -30.10 12.03 -9.91
N GLY A 665 -30.36 11.36 -8.78
CA GLY A 665 -29.99 9.94 -8.61
C GLY A 665 -30.65 8.99 -9.62
N ALA A 666 -31.77 9.37 -10.23
CA ALA A 666 -32.37 8.61 -11.33
C ALA A 666 -31.54 8.72 -12.63
N GLU A 667 -31.13 9.93 -13.00
CA GLU A 667 -30.28 10.19 -14.18
C GLU A 667 -28.87 9.59 -14.02
N MET A 668 -28.38 9.49 -12.79
CA MET A 668 -27.14 8.80 -12.44
C MET A 668 -27.23 7.26 -12.48
N GLY A 669 -28.40 6.69 -12.79
CA GLY A 669 -28.63 5.24 -12.87
C GLY A 669 -28.90 4.55 -11.53
N GLY A 670 -29.17 5.30 -10.45
CA GLY A 670 -29.58 4.77 -9.16
C GLY A 670 -28.45 4.11 -8.35
N ASP A 671 -28.80 2.99 -7.70
CA ASP A 671 -27.88 2.22 -6.85
C ASP A 671 -26.91 1.38 -7.70
N ARG A 672 -25.60 1.46 -7.38
CA ARG A 672 -24.54 0.61 -7.96
C ARG A 672 -23.89 -0.18 -6.82
N ILE A 673 -24.25 -1.47 -6.70
CA ILE A 673 -23.82 -2.35 -5.60
C ILE A 673 -23.12 -3.60 -6.16
N TYR A 674 -22.03 -3.99 -5.52
CA TYR A 674 -21.23 -5.18 -5.83
C TYR A 674 -20.98 -6.07 -4.59
N SER A 675 -21.05 -5.50 -3.39
CA SER A 675 -20.83 -6.18 -2.11
C SER A 675 -22.06 -6.96 -1.63
N ASP A 676 -21.88 -7.80 -0.61
CA ASP A 676 -22.97 -8.54 0.05
C ASP A 676 -23.81 -7.63 1.00
N ILE A 677 -23.70 -6.28 0.92
CA ILE A 677 -24.33 -5.32 1.87
C ILE A 677 -25.83 -5.54 2.08
N MET A 678 -26.58 -5.85 1.02
CA MET A 678 -28.03 -6.06 1.15
C MET A 678 -28.31 -7.28 2.04
N ARG A 679 -27.63 -8.41 1.81
CA ARG A 679 -27.73 -9.64 2.62
C ARG A 679 -27.30 -9.40 4.07
N MET A 680 -26.24 -8.61 4.28
CA MET A 680 -25.79 -8.20 5.61
C MET A 680 -26.83 -7.31 6.31
N SER A 681 -27.48 -6.42 5.57
CA SER A 681 -28.53 -5.56 6.10
C SER A 681 -29.79 -6.34 6.48
N ASP A 682 -30.22 -7.31 5.67
CA ASP A 682 -31.42 -8.13 5.93
C ASP A 682 -31.28 -8.92 7.24
N ARG A 683 -30.11 -9.51 7.45
CA ARG A 683 -29.67 -10.19 8.68
C ARG A 683 -29.74 -9.32 9.95
N ILE A 684 -29.62 -8.00 9.83
CA ILE A 684 -29.72 -7.08 10.96
C ILE A 684 -31.20 -6.84 11.30
N ASN A 685 -31.62 -7.39 12.44
CA ASN A 685 -32.96 -7.18 13.00
C ASN A 685 -33.05 -5.83 13.73
N LEU A 686 -33.21 -4.76 12.94
CA LEU A 686 -33.45 -3.41 13.42
C LEU A 686 -34.90 -2.99 13.12
N ARG A 687 -35.65 -2.54 14.14
CA ARG A 687 -37.01 -2.01 13.95
C ARG A 687 -36.95 -0.71 13.13
N LEU A 688 -37.57 -0.70 11.95
CA LEU A 688 -37.60 0.48 11.04
C LEU A 688 -38.96 1.19 10.99
N LYS A 689 -40.07 0.44 11.15
CA LYS A 689 -41.44 0.98 11.05
C LYS A 689 -41.86 1.71 12.32
N PHE A 690 -42.61 2.80 12.14
CA PHE A 690 -43.26 3.58 13.20
C PHE A 690 -44.20 2.70 14.05
N HIS A 691 -44.40 3.11 15.30
CA HIS A 691 -45.36 2.44 16.20
C HIS A 691 -46.74 3.06 16.02
N CYS A 692 -47.46 2.65 14.98
CA CYS A 692 -48.89 2.98 14.86
C CYS A 692 -49.71 2.06 15.78
N SER A 693 -50.69 2.63 16.49
CA SER A 693 -51.71 1.87 17.22
C SER A 693 -52.69 1.17 16.27
N GLN A 694 -53.47 0.23 16.80
CA GLN A 694 -54.27 -0.71 16.00
C GLN A 694 -55.37 -0.04 15.16
N GLN A 695 -55.20 -0.06 13.83
CA GLN A 695 -56.20 -0.16 12.75
C GLN A 695 -55.40 -0.13 11.41
N GLN A 696 -55.81 -0.73 10.29
CA GLN A 696 -57.11 -1.22 9.86
C GLN A 696 -56.98 -2.56 9.07
N LYS A 697 -58.09 -3.15 8.63
CA LYS A 697 -58.21 -4.53 8.13
C LYS A 697 -57.74 -4.78 6.68
N ASP A 698 -57.60 -6.08 6.42
CA ASP A 698 -57.53 -6.84 5.16
C ASP A 698 -58.24 -6.24 3.92
N MET A 699 -57.64 -6.47 2.74
CA MET A 699 -58.33 -6.73 1.47
C MET A 699 -57.42 -7.57 0.54
N GLY A 700 -58.01 -8.31 -0.41
CA GLY A 700 -57.39 -9.53 -0.98
C GLY A 700 -56.82 -9.49 -2.41
N PHE A 701 -56.34 -10.67 -2.81
CA PHE A 701 -55.95 -11.15 -4.16
C PHE A 701 -56.93 -10.77 -5.29
N PRO A 702 -56.52 -10.73 -6.60
CA PRO A 702 -55.66 -11.68 -7.33
C PRO A 702 -54.47 -11.04 -8.10
N GLY A 703 -53.58 -11.76 -8.80
CA GLY A 703 -53.53 -13.21 -9.08
C GLY A 703 -53.43 -13.59 -10.57
N SER A 704 -52.72 -12.80 -11.40
CA SER A 704 -52.70 -12.99 -12.87
C SER A 704 -51.37 -12.70 -13.60
N PHE A 705 -50.30 -12.25 -12.92
CA PHE A 705 -49.09 -11.72 -13.57
C PHE A 705 -47.84 -12.63 -13.58
N TRP A 706 -47.97 -13.90 -13.18
CA TRP A 706 -46.82 -14.82 -13.09
C TRP A 706 -46.39 -15.47 -14.43
N ALA A 707 -47.18 -15.37 -15.49
CA ALA A 707 -46.93 -16.09 -16.74
C ALA A 707 -45.84 -15.46 -17.64
N SER A 708 -45.78 -14.12 -17.74
CA SER A 708 -44.89 -13.44 -18.68
C SER A 708 -43.43 -13.29 -18.22
N TRP A 709 -43.14 -13.50 -16.93
CA TRP A 709 -41.78 -13.31 -16.38
C TRP A 709 -40.83 -14.49 -16.67
N LEU A 710 -41.36 -15.67 -17.00
CA LEU A 710 -40.58 -16.89 -17.21
C LEU A 710 -39.93 -17.01 -18.60
N LEU A 711 -40.26 -16.13 -19.55
CA LEU A 711 -39.84 -16.24 -20.96
C LEU A 711 -38.71 -15.27 -21.37
N LEU A 712 -38.36 -14.29 -20.53
CA LEU A 712 -37.29 -13.32 -20.80
C LEU A 712 -35.96 -13.68 -20.09
N VAL A 713 -35.96 -14.66 -19.20
CA VAL A 713 -34.79 -15.02 -18.35
C VAL A 713 -33.80 -15.95 -19.07
N MET A 714 -34.17 -16.53 -20.23
CA MET A 714 -33.39 -17.55 -20.93
C MET A 714 -32.22 -17.05 -21.81
N VAL A 715 -31.96 -15.74 -21.92
CA VAL A 715 -30.95 -15.20 -22.88
C VAL A 715 -30.11 -14.06 -22.29
N VAL A 716 -29.22 -14.36 -21.33
CA VAL A 716 -28.08 -13.49 -20.98
C VAL A 716 -26.83 -14.36 -20.71
N SER A 717 -26.29 -14.96 -21.76
CA SER A 717 -25.20 -15.96 -21.68
C SER A 717 -23.81 -15.37 -21.40
N VAL A 718 -22.94 -16.18 -20.79
CA VAL A 718 -21.60 -15.82 -20.31
C VAL A 718 -20.49 -15.72 -21.37
N ALA A 719 -19.75 -14.61 -21.32
CA ALA A 719 -18.43 -14.46 -21.94
C ALA A 719 -17.32 -14.61 -20.88
N LYS A 720 -16.90 -15.86 -20.63
CA LYS A 720 -15.62 -16.12 -19.94
C LYS A 720 -14.50 -15.57 -20.84
N GLY A 721 -13.79 -14.55 -20.37
CA GLY A 721 -12.61 -14.03 -21.07
C GLY A 721 -11.61 -15.16 -21.30
N GLN A 722 -11.29 -15.40 -22.58
CA GLN A 722 -10.27 -16.36 -22.98
C GLN A 722 -8.89 -15.68 -22.95
N PRO A 723 -7.80 -16.39 -22.62
CA PRO A 723 -6.45 -15.88 -22.79
C PRO A 723 -6.23 -15.43 -24.25
N LEU A 724 -5.41 -14.40 -24.47
CA LEU A 724 -5.17 -13.84 -25.81
C LEU A 724 -4.48 -14.82 -26.77
N VAL A 725 -3.87 -15.87 -26.22
CA VAL A 725 -3.14 -16.94 -26.92
C VAL A 725 -3.39 -18.27 -26.20
N PRO A 726 -3.47 -19.42 -26.91
CA PRO A 726 -3.91 -20.68 -26.32
C PRO A 726 -2.94 -21.26 -25.27
N ALA A 727 -1.64 -21.00 -25.40
CA ALA A 727 -0.61 -21.41 -24.44
C ALA A 727 0.57 -20.42 -24.44
N MET A 728 1.39 -20.48 -23.39
CA MET A 728 2.67 -19.79 -23.29
C MET A 728 3.79 -20.79 -22.96
N PHE A 729 4.87 -20.74 -23.75
CA PHE A 729 6.06 -21.56 -23.55
C PHE A 729 7.23 -20.70 -23.13
N ILE A 730 8.01 -21.17 -22.15
CA ILE A 730 9.14 -20.42 -21.59
C ILE A 730 10.40 -21.29 -21.67
N PHE A 731 11.46 -20.74 -22.25
CA PHE A 731 12.78 -21.35 -22.38
C PHE A 731 13.83 -20.36 -21.88
N GLY A 732 14.95 -20.85 -21.32
CA GLY A 732 16.04 -19.97 -20.93
C GLY A 732 16.77 -20.28 -19.64
N ASP A 733 17.32 -19.21 -19.08
CA ASP A 733 18.14 -19.17 -17.86
C ASP A 733 17.33 -18.83 -16.58
N SER A 734 18.03 -18.43 -15.52
CA SER A 734 17.47 -18.14 -14.19
C SER A 734 16.54 -16.93 -14.14
N ALA A 735 16.59 -16.03 -15.13
CA ALA A 735 15.67 -14.89 -15.20
C ALA A 735 14.20 -15.31 -15.45
N VAL A 736 13.99 -16.54 -15.94
CA VAL A 736 12.66 -17.08 -16.27
C VAL A 736 12.40 -18.50 -15.75
N ASP A 737 13.32 -19.14 -15.01
CA ASP A 737 13.13 -20.49 -14.42
C ASP A 737 12.04 -20.50 -13.34
N ALA A 738 10.96 -21.25 -13.57
CA ALA A 738 9.86 -21.43 -12.61
C ALA A 738 10.18 -22.42 -11.46
N GLY A 739 11.27 -23.19 -11.57
CA GLY A 739 11.73 -24.18 -10.60
C GLY A 739 12.13 -25.54 -11.17
N ASN A 740 12.59 -25.64 -12.42
CA ASN A 740 13.06 -26.92 -12.98
C ASN A 740 14.32 -27.43 -12.27
N ASN A 741 15.24 -26.52 -11.88
CA ASN A 741 16.45 -26.90 -11.14
C ASN A 741 16.20 -27.59 -9.79
N ASN A 742 14.99 -27.48 -9.24
CA ASN A 742 14.57 -28.20 -8.03
C ASN A 742 14.67 -29.74 -8.20
N HIS A 743 14.64 -30.21 -9.43
CA HIS A 743 14.60 -31.63 -9.81
C HIS A 743 15.97 -32.16 -10.31
N LEU A 744 17.04 -31.38 -10.15
CA LEU A 744 18.40 -31.72 -10.55
C LEU A 744 19.32 -31.79 -9.33
N ASP A 745 20.40 -32.57 -9.40
CA ASP A 745 21.48 -32.55 -8.40
C ASP A 745 22.47 -31.41 -8.69
N THR A 746 21.99 -30.19 -8.48
CA THR A 746 22.74 -28.92 -8.60
C THR A 746 22.69 -28.10 -7.32
N ILE A 747 23.69 -27.22 -7.14
CA ILE A 747 23.74 -26.14 -6.14
C ILE A 747 23.05 -24.85 -6.62
N VAL A 748 22.59 -24.77 -7.88
CA VAL A 748 21.92 -23.60 -8.44
C VAL A 748 20.40 -23.76 -8.28
N LYS A 749 19.88 -23.40 -7.10
CA LYS A 749 18.47 -23.57 -6.69
C LYS A 749 17.97 -22.38 -5.87
N ALA A 750 16.69 -22.07 -6.01
CA ALA A 750 15.97 -21.05 -5.23
C ALA A 750 14.69 -21.62 -4.59
N ASN A 751 14.75 -22.87 -4.12
CA ASN A 751 13.64 -23.60 -3.47
C ASN A 751 13.71 -23.61 -1.93
N PHE A 752 14.46 -22.68 -1.35
CA PHE A 752 14.58 -22.43 0.09
C PHE A 752 14.45 -20.92 0.37
N PRO A 753 14.01 -20.50 1.57
CA PRO A 753 13.91 -19.08 1.90
C PRO A 753 15.31 -18.43 1.96
N PRO A 754 15.44 -17.11 1.68
CA PRO A 754 14.36 -16.12 1.59
C PRO A 754 13.69 -15.98 0.22
N TYR A 755 14.06 -16.79 -0.79
CA TYR A 755 13.37 -16.79 -2.09
C TYR A 755 11.85 -17.05 -1.93
N GLY A 756 11.05 -16.48 -2.82
CA GLY A 756 9.59 -16.61 -2.79
C GLY A 756 8.87 -16.08 -1.54
N ARG A 757 9.54 -15.30 -0.68
CA ARG A 757 8.94 -14.73 0.55
C ARG A 757 7.76 -13.77 0.30
N ASP A 758 7.73 -13.09 -0.85
CA ASP A 758 6.75 -12.06 -1.19
C ASP A 758 5.65 -12.59 -2.13
N PHE A 759 5.77 -13.82 -2.63
CA PHE A 759 4.64 -14.54 -3.23
C PHE A 759 3.45 -14.62 -2.27
N ILE A 760 2.23 -14.67 -2.82
CA ILE A 760 0.97 -14.87 -2.08
C ILE A 760 0.98 -16.17 -1.22
N SER A 761 1.81 -17.15 -1.58
CA SER A 761 2.01 -18.41 -0.85
C SER A 761 3.11 -18.36 0.22
N HIS A 762 3.93 -17.30 0.24
CA HIS A 762 5.14 -17.13 1.05
C HIS A 762 6.10 -18.35 0.98
N LYS A 763 6.18 -19.02 -0.18
CA LYS A 763 6.92 -20.26 -0.39
C LYS A 763 7.91 -20.13 -1.56
N PRO A 764 9.18 -20.53 -1.38
CA PRO A 764 10.16 -20.58 -2.46
C PRO A 764 9.76 -21.65 -3.49
N THR A 765 9.64 -21.27 -4.77
CA THR A 765 9.26 -22.22 -5.84
C THR A 765 10.44 -22.74 -6.66
N GLY A 766 11.66 -22.24 -6.45
CA GLY A 766 12.78 -22.41 -7.39
C GLY A 766 13.00 -21.21 -8.33
N ARG A 767 12.13 -20.19 -8.28
CA ARG A 767 12.33 -18.88 -8.95
C ARG A 767 13.38 -18.05 -8.22
N PHE A 768 14.31 -17.45 -8.95
CA PHE A 768 15.41 -16.65 -8.40
C PHE A 768 14.98 -15.21 -8.05
N CYS A 769 13.92 -15.09 -7.25
CA CYS A 769 13.33 -13.82 -6.86
C CYS A 769 12.68 -13.90 -5.47
N ASN A 770 12.36 -12.77 -4.85
CA ASN A 770 11.48 -12.72 -3.69
C ASN A 770 10.03 -13.11 -4.02
N GLY A 771 9.61 -13.02 -5.28
CA GLY A 771 8.27 -13.39 -5.72
C GLY A 771 8.22 -13.70 -7.21
N LYS A 772 7.28 -13.08 -7.94
CA LYS A 772 7.10 -13.27 -9.38
C LYS A 772 8.31 -12.85 -10.22
N LEU A 773 8.57 -13.63 -11.27
CA LEU A 773 9.45 -13.26 -12.37
C LEU A 773 8.70 -12.43 -13.41
N ALA A 774 9.42 -11.73 -14.30
CA ALA A 774 8.81 -10.98 -15.38
C ALA A 774 7.95 -11.88 -16.30
N SER A 775 8.34 -13.14 -16.48
CA SER A 775 7.56 -14.15 -17.22
C SER A 775 6.23 -14.52 -16.58
N ASP A 776 6.12 -14.47 -15.24
CA ASP A 776 4.87 -14.73 -14.51
C ASP A 776 3.87 -13.58 -14.72
N PHE A 777 4.35 -12.34 -14.62
CA PHE A 777 3.55 -11.15 -14.92
C PHE A 777 3.12 -11.10 -16.39
N THR A 778 3.99 -11.46 -17.34
CA THR A 778 3.62 -11.59 -18.76
C THR A 778 2.50 -12.60 -18.98
N ALA A 779 2.51 -13.75 -18.28
CA ALA A 779 1.43 -14.74 -18.37
C ALA A 779 0.09 -14.23 -17.82
N GLU A 780 0.10 -13.49 -16.70
CA GLU A 780 -1.09 -12.79 -16.18
C GLU A 780 -1.60 -11.73 -17.17
N ASN A 781 -0.71 -10.89 -17.71
CA ASN A 781 -1.04 -9.78 -18.59
C ASN A 781 -1.66 -10.23 -19.93
N ILE A 782 -1.33 -11.43 -20.42
CA ILE A 782 -1.96 -12.04 -21.62
C ILE A 782 -3.18 -12.92 -21.30
N GLY A 783 -3.63 -12.94 -20.04
CA GLY A 783 -4.92 -13.49 -19.62
C GLY A 783 -4.92 -14.91 -19.07
N PHE A 784 -3.77 -15.52 -18.76
CA PHE A 784 -3.75 -16.81 -18.09
C PHE A 784 -4.11 -16.68 -16.60
N THR A 785 -4.97 -17.58 -16.11
CA THR A 785 -5.36 -17.64 -14.67
C THR A 785 -4.32 -18.32 -13.78
N SER A 786 -3.24 -18.82 -14.36
CA SER A 786 -2.11 -19.48 -13.69
C SER A 786 -0.92 -19.54 -14.65
N TYR A 787 0.30 -19.40 -14.15
CA TYR A 787 1.53 -19.42 -14.95
C TYR A 787 1.82 -20.81 -15.54
N PRO A 788 2.55 -20.91 -16.67
CA PRO A 788 3.05 -22.18 -17.19
C PRO A 788 3.90 -22.91 -16.13
N PRO A 789 3.58 -24.16 -15.74
CA PRO A 789 4.29 -24.87 -14.69
C PRO A 789 5.71 -25.26 -15.13
N ALA A 790 6.65 -25.33 -14.18
CA ALA A 790 7.97 -25.92 -14.41
C ALA A 790 7.79 -27.38 -14.89
N TYR A 791 8.33 -27.71 -16.05
CA TYR A 791 8.05 -28.96 -16.75
C TYR A 791 8.44 -30.24 -15.98
N LEU A 792 9.51 -30.18 -15.18
CA LEU A 792 9.93 -31.30 -14.33
C LEU A 792 9.12 -31.44 -13.03
N SER A 793 8.24 -30.48 -12.73
CA SER A 793 7.42 -30.49 -11.52
C SER A 793 6.30 -31.54 -11.58
N LYS A 794 5.71 -31.82 -10.41
CA LYS A 794 4.50 -32.66 -10.31
C LYS A 794 3.26 -31.99 -10.91
N GLU A 795 3.29 -30.68 -11.14
CA GLU A 795 2.17 -29.86 -11.60
C GLU A 795 2.02 -29.87 -13.13
N ALA A 796 3.10 -30.16 -13.87
CA ALA A 796 3.14 -30.26 -15.32
C ALA A 796 2.50 -31.57 -15.85
N LYS A 797 1.22 -31.80 -15.53
CA LYS A 797 0.47 -33.02 -15.87
C LYS A 797 -0.99 -32.74 -16.26
N GLY A 798 -1.52 -33.56 -17.16
CA GLY A 798 -2.91 -33.46 -17.60
C GLY A 798 -3.25 -32.08 -18.14
N ASN A 799 -4.43 -31.56 -17.79
CA ASN A 799 -4.94 -30.29 -18.32
C ASN A 799 -4.06 -29.07 -17.98
N ASN A 800 -3.21 -29.14 -16.96
CA ASN A 800 -2.26 -28.06 -16.63
C ASN A 800 -1.23 -27.83 -17.74
N LEU A 801 -0.99 -28.81 -18.61
CA LEU A 801 -0.12 -28.65 -19.78
C LEU A 801 -0.79 -27.84 -20.90
N LEU A 802 -2.12 -27.65 -20.89
CA LEU A 802 -2.82 -27.03 -22.01
C LEU A 802 -2.63 -25.51 -22.07
N ILE A 803 -2.23 -24.88 -20.96
CA ILE A 803 -1.78 -23.47 -20.92
C ILE A 803 -0.30 -23.31 -21.31
N GLY A 804 0.40 -24.41 -21.60
CA GLY A 804 1.82 -24.46 -21.90
C GLY A 804 2.67 -24.99 -20.76
N ALA A 805 3.98 -24.75 -20.82
CA ALA A 805 4.95 -25.20 -19.83
C ALA A 805 6.21 -24.32 -19.83
N ASN A 806 6.90 -24.30 -18.69
CA ASN A 806 8.19 -23.63 -18.51
C ASN A 806 9.32 -24.68 -18.47
N PHE A 807 10.24 -24.59 -19.43
CA PHE A 807 11.39 -25.47 -19.60
C PHE A 807 12.72 -24.82 -19.16
N ALA A 808 12.71 -23.53 -18.80
CA ALA A 808 13.89 -22.79 -18.41
C ALA A 808 14.58 -23.37 -17.17
N SER A 809 15.88 -23.09 -17.03
CA SER A 809 16.75 -23.71 -16.04
C SER A 809 17.86 -22.74 -15.65
N ALA A 810 17.98 -22.44 -14.36
CA ALA A 810 19.03 -21.56 -13.86
C ALA A 810 20.44 -22.10 -14.17
N ALA A 811 21.36 -21.20 -14.54
CA ALA A 811 22.67 -21.48 -15.14
C ALA A 811 22.65 -22.15 -16.54
N SER A 812 21.49 -22.17 -17.24
CA SER A 812 21.47 -22.46 -18.69
C SER A 812 21.90 -21.25 -19.53
N GLY A 813 22.13 -21.48 -20.81
CA GLY A 813 22.59 -20.49 -21.79
C GLY A 813 22.55 -21.01 -23.23
N TYR A 814 22.96 -20.16 -24.17
CA TYR A 814 23.13 -20.52 -25.58
C TYR A 814 24.40 -21.36 -25.82
N HIS A 815 25.43 -21.23 -24.97
CA HIS A 815 26.64 -22.05 -25.08
C HIS A 815 26.48 -23.38 -24.34
N HIS A 816 26.82 -24.48 -25.01
CA HIS A 816 26.61 -25.84 -24.49
C HIS A 816 27.32 -26.11 -23.14
N THR A 817 28.52 -25.55 -22.91
CA THR A 817 29.27 -25.78 -21.67
C THR A 817 28.80 -24.96 -20.46
N THR A 818 28.01 -23.90 -20.66
CA THR A 818 27.50 -23.04 -19.57
C THR A 818 26.70 -23.84 -18.52
N PRO A 819 25.70 -24.66 -18.89
CA PRO A 819 24.98 -25.51 -17.95
C PRO A 819 25.82 -26.65 -17.36
N GLU A 820 26.86 -27.13 -18.07
CA GLU A 820 27.71 -28.25 -17.62
C GLU A 820 28.47 -27.90 -16.33
N LEU A 821 28.93 -26.64 -16.20
CA LEU A 821 29.59 -26.11 -15.00
C LEU A 821 28.75 -26.22 -13.72
N SER A 822 27.42 -26.29 -13.85
CA SER A 822 26.47 -26.29 -12.74
C SER A 822 25.50 -27.48 -12.72
N ASN A 823 25.68 -28.49 -13.60
CA ASN A 823 24.73 -29.60 -13.77
C ASN A 823 23.27 -29.12 -14.04
N ALA A 824 23.12 -28.12 -14.92
CA ALA A 824 21.85 -27.51 -15.30
C ALA A 824 21.30 -28.07 -16.64
N ILE A 825 20.08 -27.69 -17.04
CA ILE A 825 19.44 -28.18 -18.28
C ILE A 825 19.82 -27.24 -19.43
N SER A 826 20.66 -27.73 -20.35
CA SER A 826 21.02 -27.02 -21.57
C SER A 826 19.82 -26.66 -22.44
N LEU A 827 19.90 -25.54 -23.18
CA LEU A 827 18.82 -25.06 -24.04
C LEU A 827 18.36 -26.10 -25.08
N SER A 828 19.28 -26.94 -25.58
CA SER A 828 18.95 -28.10 -26.42
C SER A 828 18.13 -29.17 -25.67
N LYS A 829 18.45 -29.44 -24.40
CA LYS A 829 17.68 -30.36 -23.56
C LYS A 829 16.30 -29.79 -23.19
N GLN A 830 16.18 -28.47 -23.04
CA GLN A 830 14.87 -27.81 -22.91
C GLN A 830 13.99 -28.04 -24.15
N LEU A 831 14.60 -28.06 -25.35
CA LEU A 831 13.88 -28.39 -26.58
C LEU A 831 13.49 -29.87 -26.68
N GLU A 832 14.29 -30.80 -26.15
CA GLU A 832 13.87 -32.21 -26.01
C GLU A 832 12.66 -32.35 -25.08
N TYR A 833 12.64 -31.64 -23.96
CA TYR A 833 11.48 -31.59 -23.07
C TYR A 833 10.24 -30.98 -23.76
N PHE A 834 10.42 -30.00 -24.66
CA PHE A 834 9.32 -29.51 -25.49
C PHE A 834 8.81 -30.57 -26.49
N LYS A 835 9.68 -31.35 -27.12
CA LYS A 835 9.28 -32.48 -27.99
C LYS A 835 8.46 -33.53 -27.20
N GLU A 836 8.90 -33.88 -25.99
CA GLU A 836 8.16 -34.79 -25.09
C GLU A 836 6.82 -34.18 -24.60
N TYR A 837 6.79 -32.87 -24.33
CA TYR A 837 5.56 -32.11 -24.04
C TYR A 837 4.57 -32.19 -25.21
N GLN A 838 5.03 -32.03 -26.45
CA GLN A 838 4.16 -32.09 -27.64
C GLN A 838 3.50 -33.47 -27.73
N GLU A 839 4.23 -34.56 -27.49
CA GLU A 839 3.63 -35.89 -27.39
C GLU A 839 2.57 -35.98 -26.28
N LYS A 840 2.85 -35.44 -25.08
CA LYS A 840 1.91 -35.45 -23.95
C LYS A 840 0.61 -34.72 -24.30
N VAL A 841 0.69 -33.55 -24.94
CA VAL A 841 -0.51 -32.77 -25.33
C VAL A 841 -1.25 -33.41 -26.52
N VAL A 842 -0.55 -34.00 -27.48
CA VAL A 842 -1.20 -34.83 -28.54
C VAL A 842 -1.99 -35.99 -27.92
N LYS A 843 -1.50 -36.60 -26.84
CA LYS A 843 -2.20 -37.67 -26.09
C LYS A 843 -3.40 -37.14 -25.26
N ILE A 844 -3.48 -35.84 -24.96
CA ILE A 844 -4.59 -35.22 -24.18
C ILE A 844 -5.69 -34.66 -25.08
N VAL A 845 -5.36 -33.89 -26.13
CA VAL A 845 -6.35 -33.19 -26.99
C VAL A 845 -6.40 -33.65 -28.44
N GLY A 846 -5.53 -34.60 -28.83
CA GLY A 846 -5.42 -35.08 -30.21
C GLY A 846 -4.57 -34.17 -31.12
N LYS A 847 -4.06 -34.73 -32.22
CA LYS A 847 -3.04 -34.09 -33.08
C LYS A 847 -3.44 -32.73 -33.65
N SER A 848 -4.71 -32.56 -34.06
CA SER A 848 -5.21 -31.30 -34.65
C SER A 848 -5.22 -30.16 -33.63
N ASN A 849 -5.87 -30.38 -32.48
CA ASN A 849 -5.96 -29.39 -31.41
C ASN A 849 -4.58 -29.06 -30.82
N ALA A 850 -3.73 -30.07 -30.61
CA ALA A 850 -2.35 -29.88 -30.16
C ALA A 850 -1.57 -28.99 -31.15
N SER A 851 -1.68 -29.24 -32.46
CA SER A 851 -1.06 -28.40 -33.49
C SER A 851 -1.55 -26.95 -33.43
N SER A 852 -2.85 -26.74 -33.20
CA SER A 852 -3.44 -25.39 -33.10
C SER A 852 -2.97 -24.63 -31.85
N ILE A 853 -2.84 -25.31 -30.71
CA ILE A 853 -2.25 -24.75 -29.49
C ILE A 853 -0.78 -24.36 -29.77
N ILE A 854 0.01 -25.28 -30.32
CA ILE A 854 1.44 -25.08 -30.62
C ILE A 854 1.67 -23.90 -31.57
N SER A 855 0.88 -23.78 -32.65
CA SER A 855 1.05 -22.69 -33.63
C SER A 855 0.46 -21.36 -33.17
N GLY A 856 -0.55 -21.36 -32.30
CA GLY A 856 -1.16 -20.14 -31.77
C GLY A 856 -0.44 -19.56 -30.54
N ALA A 857 0.33 -20.38 -29.83
CA ALA A 857 1.04 -20.02 -28.60
C ALA A 857 2.15 -18.97 -28.81
N VAL A 858 2.47 -18.26 -27.72
CA VAL A 858 3.68 -17.42 -27.62
C VAL A 858 4.81 -18.17 -26.93
N TYR A 859 6.03 -17.89 -27.37
CA TYR A 859 7.25 -18.52 -26.92
C TYR A 859 8.18 -17.42 -26.40
N LEU A 860 8.49 -17.44 -25.09
CA LEU A 860 9.42 -16.51 -24.45
C LEU A 860 10.77 -17.19 -24.25
N ILE A 861 11.84 -16.54 -24.69
CA ILE A 861 13.23 -17.02 -24.59
C ILE A 861 14.07 -15.98 -23.85
N SER A 862 14.83 -16.41 -22.84
CA SER A 862 15.82 -15.54 -22.16
C SER A 862 17.14 -16.29 -21.96
N GLY A 863 18.28 -15.69 -22.32
CA GLY A 863 19.57 -16.38 -22.27
C GLY A 863 20.74 -15.48 -22.64
N GLY A 864 21.95 -16.00 -22.45
CA GLY A 864 23.20 -15.25 -22.67
C GLY A 864 23.79 -14.65 -21.39
N SER A 865 22.97 -14.33 -20.38
CA SER A 865 23.45 -13.73 -19.12
C SER A 865 24.42 -14.67 -18.38
N SER A 866 24.06 -15.94 -18.27
CA SER A 866 24.94 -17.00 -17.74
C SER A 866 26.16 -17.24 -18.64
N ASP A 867 25.99 -17.23 -19.97
CA ASP A 867 27.11 -17.49 -20.91
C ASP A 867 28.22 -16.45 -20.75
N PHE A 868 27.87 -15.19 -20.48
CA PHE A 868 28.83 -14.14 -20.18
C PHE A 868 29.33 -14.20 -18.72
N LEU A 869 28.44 -14.02 -17.73
CA LEU A 869 28.85 -13.80 -16.33
C LEU A 869 29.21 -15.07 -15.56
N GLN A 870 28.66 -16.23 -15.93
CA GLN A 870 28.84 -17.51 -15.24
C GLN A 870 29.71 -18.50 -16.04
N ASN A 871 30.16 -18.13 -17.25
CA ASN A 871 31.09 -18.91 -18.05
C ASN A 871 32.22 -18.04 -18.62
N TYR A 872 31.97 -17.25 -19.68
CA TYR A 872 33.02 -16.57 -20.45
C TYR A 872 33.98 -15.69 -19.62
N TYR A 873 33.50 -14.83 -18.73
CA TYR A 873 34.39 -13.96 -17.94
C TYR A 873 35.07 -14.63 -16.74
N ILE A 874 34.71 -15.88 -16.41
CA ILE A 874 35.29 -16.64 -15.28
C ILE A 874 36.00 -17.94 -15.69
N ASN A 875 35.85 -18.36 -16.95
CA ASN A 875 36.47 -19.56 -17.52
C ASN A 875 37.70 -19.15 -18.36
N PRO A 876 38.94 -19.38 -17.86
CA PRO A 876 40.14 -18.90 -18.54
C PRO A 876 40.29 -19.44 -19.97
N LEU A 877 39.86 -20.68 -20.21
CA LEU A 877 39.98 -21.34 -21.51
C LEU A 877 39.13 -20.66 -22.59
N LEU A 878 37.92 -20.19 -22.24
CA LEU A 878 37.09 -19.43 -23.18
C LEU A 878 37.55 -17.98 -23.32
N TYR A 879 38.00 -17.36 -22.22
CA TYR A 879 38.46 -15.97 -22.21
C TYR A 879 39.77 -15.77 -22.99
N GLU A 880 40.66 -16.76 -22.99
CA GLU A 880 41.88 -16.76 -23.82
C GLU A 880 41.61 -17.18 -25.28
N ALA A 881 40.71 -18.14 -25.53
CA ALA A 881 40.45 -18.64 -26.88
C ALA A 881 39.60 -17.69 -27.75
N TYR A 882 38.75 -16.87 -27.14
CA TYR A 882 37.80 -16.01 -27.88
C TYR A 882 37.76 -14.58 -27.32
N SER A 883 37.76 -13.59 -28.21
CA SER A 883 37.33 -12.24 -27.85
C SER A 883 35.80 -12.19 -27.59
N PRO A 884 35.27 -11.19 -26.86
CA PRO A 884 33.84 -11.11 -26.55
C PRO A 884 32.96 -11.05 -27.82
N ASP A 885 33.50 -10.46 -28.89
CA ASP A 885 32.80 -10.35 -30.17
C ASP A 885 32.71 -11.70 -30.91
N GLN A 886 33.80 -12.49 -30.89
CA GLN A 886 33.82 -13.86 -31.41
C GLN A 886 32.95 -14.80 -30.58
N PHE A 887 32.98 -14.69 -29.24
CA PHE A 887 32.10 -15.47 -28.37
C PHE A 887 30.63 -15.14 -28.67
N SER A 888 30.30 -13.85 -28.86
CA SER A 888 28.96 -13.41 -29.29
C SER A 888 28.51 -14.08 -30.59
N GLU A 889 29.38 -14.28 -31.60
CA GLU A 889 29.01 -15.01 -32.82
C GLU A 889 28.63 -16.48 -32.54
N HIS A 890 29.33 -17.16 -31.62
CA HIS A 890 28.99 -18.54 -31.25
C HIS A 890 27.64 -18.63 -30.53
N LEU A 891 27.34 -17.68 -29.64
CA LEU A 891 26.04 -17.58 -28.98
C LEU A 891 24.92 -17.28 -29.98
N ILE A 892 25.14 -16.33 -30.91
CA ILE A 892 24.18 -15.93 -31.94
C ILE A 892 23.93 -17.05 -32.96
N HIS A 893 24.96 -17.85 -33.29
CA HIS A 893 24.80 -19.05 -34.10
C HIS A 893 23.93 -20.10 -33.39
N SER A 894 24.17 -20.34 -32.10
CA SER A 894 23.40 -21.30 -31.29
C SER A 894 21.94 -20.85 -31.09
N TYR A 895 21.71 -19.56 -30.85
CA TYR A 895 20.38 -18.91 -30.88
C TYR A 895 19.69 -19.13 -32.23
N SER A 896 20.39 -18.88 -33.35
CA SER A 896 19.85 -19.02 -34.70
C SER A 896 19.43 -20.46 -35.02
N ILE A 897 20.19 -21.47 -34.55
CA ILE A 897 19.80 -22.88 -34.63
C ILE A 897 18.54 -23.14 -33.80
N PHE A 898 18.52 -22.71 -32.53
CA PHE A 898 17.40 -22.93 -31.62
C PHE A 898 16.07 -22.37 -32.15
N ILE A 899 16.08 -21.14 -32.72
CA ILE A 899 14.90 -20.55 -33.36
C ILE A 899 14.44 -21.37 -34.57
N GLN A 900 15.35 -21.85 -35.41
CA GLN A 900 15.02 -22.67 -36.58
C GLN A 900 14.42 -24.03 -36.16
N GLU A 901 14.98 -24.70 -35.14
CA GLU A 901 14.41 -25.94 -34.62
C GLU A 901 13.04 -25.72 -33.97
N LEU A 902 12.89 -24.68 -33.15
CA LEU A 902 11.62 -24.35 -32.46
C LEU A 902 10.52 -23.97 -33.47
N TYR A 903 10.86 -23.22 -34.52
CA TYR A 903 9.98 -22.97 -35.67
C TYR A 903 9.64 -24.27 -36.43
N GLY A 904 10.61 -25.18 -36.60
CA GLY A 904 10.41 -26.52 -37.18
C GLY A 904 9.45 -27.39 -36.37
N LEU A 905 9.44 -27.24 -35.04
CA LEU A 905 8.46 -27.87 -34.13
C LEU A 905 7.10 -27.16 -34.11
N GLY A 906 6.89 -26.11 -34.91
CA GLY A 906 5.59 -25.47 -35.11
C GLY A 906 5.40 -24.12 -34.42
N ALA A 907 6.40 -23.58 -33.71
CA ALA A 907 6.31 -22.26 -33.09
C ALA A 907 6.19 -21.15 -34.15
N ARG A 908 5.33 -20.15 -33.91
CA ARG A 908 5.10 -19.04 -34.86
C ARG A 908 5.14 -17.63 -34.25
N LYS A 909 5.02 -17.50 -32.93
CA LYS A 909 5.08 -16.20 -32.22
C LYS A 909 6.17 -16.27 -31.14
N ILE A 910 7.36 -15.79 -31.45
CA ILE A 910 8.54 -15.95 -30.59
C ILE A 910 9.04 -14.57 -30.15
N GLY A 911 9.19 -14.38 -28.84
CA GLY A 911 9.83 -13.23 -28.24
C GLY A 911 11.11 -13.66 -27.51
N VAL A 912 12.24 -13.05 -27.84
CA VAL A 912 13.52 -13.25 -27.14
C VAL A 912 13.90 -11.99 -26.38
N THR A 913 14.41 -12.10 -25.16
CA THR A 913 14.94 -10.94 -24.43
C THR A 913 16.33 -10.57 -24.92
N SER A 914 16.62 -9.27 -25.01
CA SER A 914 17.98 -8.76 -25.05
C SER A 914 18.76 -9.14 -23.77
N LEU A 915 20.09 -8.98 -23.78
CA LEU A 915 20.86 -9.02 -22.54
C LEU A 915 20.56 -7.78 -21.68
N PRO A 916 20.45 -7.94 -20.35
CA PRO A 916 20.41 -6.81 -19.42
C PRO A 916 21.76 -6.06 -19.41
N PRO A 917 21.86 -4.89 -18.76
CA PRO A 917 23.14 -4.23 -18.51
C PRO A 917 24.02 -5.06 -17.56
N LEU A 918 24.75 -6.05 -18.11
CA LEU A 918 25.55 -7.02 -17.36
C LEU A 918 26.54 -6.37 -16.38
N GLY A 919 27.10 -5.22 -16.72
CA GLY A 919 28.01 -4.47 -15.85
C GLY A 919 27.32 -3.71 -14.71
N CYS A 920 26.01 -3.58 -14.73
CA CYS A 920 25.21 -2.96 -13.66
C CYS A 920 24.69 -3.95 -12.62
N VAL A 921 24.94 -5.25 -12.79
CA VAL A 921 24.53 -6.32 -11.87
C VAL A 921 25.43 -6.31 -10.61
N PRO A 922 24.91 -6.40 -9.36
CA PRO A 922 25.71 -6.23 -8.15
C PRO A 922 26.94 -7.15 -8.05
N ALA A 923 26.79 -8.43 -8.42
CA ALA A 923 27.90 -9.36 -8.46
C ALA A 923 28.91 -9.04 -9.57
N ALA A 924 28.47 -8.51 -10.71
CA ALA A 924 29.38 -8.09 -11.77
C ALA A 924 30.17 -6.83 -11.41
N ILE A 925 29.54 -5.87 -10.70
CA ILE A 925 30.23 -4.72 -10.10
C ILE A 925 31.25 -5.21 -9.06
N THR A 926 30.86 -6.12 -8.16
CA THR A 926 31.74 -6.63 -7.10
C THR A 926 32.94 -7.43 -7.64
N ILE A 927 32.75 -8.26 -8.68
CA ILE A 927 33.81 -9.12 -9.24
C ILE A 927 34.71 -8.36 -10.24
N PHE A 928 34.14 -7.45 -11.06
CA PHE A 928 34.84 -6.84 -12.20
C PHE A 928 34.96 -5.31 -12.15
N GLY A 929 34.42 -4.64 -11.12
CA GLY A 929 34.33 -3.18 -11.02
C GLY A 929 35.54 -2.45 -10.42
N THR A 930 36.59 -3.18 -10.01
CA THR A 930 37.85 -2.61 -9.45
C THR A 930 37.59 -1.59 -8.33
N ASP A 931 36.91 -2.02 -7.27
CA ASP A 931 36.51 -1.22 -6.10
C ASP A 931 35.62 0.00 -6.38
N SER A 932 35.06 0.14 -7.59
CA SER A 932 34.04 1.14 -7.91
C SER A 932 32.61 0.62 -7.66
N ASN A 933 31.70 1.54 -7.30
CA ASN A 933 30.25 1.32 -7.26
C ASN A 933 29.56 1.70 -8.60
N ASP A 934 30.31 2.04 -9.65
CA ASP A 934 29.79 2.30 -10.98
C ASP A 934 29.61 1.02 -11.80
N CYS A 935 28.71 1.05 -12.79
CA CYS A 935 28.53 -0.10 -13.68
C CYS A 935 29.78 -0.36 -14.53
N VAL A 936 30.18 -1.63 -14.66
CA VAL A 936 31.36 -2.07 -15.41
C VAL A 936 31.18 -1.83 -16.91
N ALA A 937 31.71 -0.71 -17.40
CA ALA A 937 31.46 -0.21 -18.76
C ALA A 937 31.84 -1.21 -19.87
N LYS A 938 32.85 -2.08 -19.66
CA LYS A 938 33.20 -3.16 -20.59
C LYS A 938 32.04 -4.15 -20.77
N LEU A 939 31.51 -4.67 -19.67
CA LEU A 939 30.43 -5.68 -19.68
C LEU A 939 29.15 -5.12 -20.32
N ASN A 940 28.83 -3.85 -20.04
CA ASN A 940 27.72 -3.16 -20.68
C ASN A 940 27.93 -2.95 -22.19
N LYS A 941 29.15 -2.61 -22.63
CA LYS A 941 29.49 -2.49 -24.06
C LYS A 941 29.39 -3.83 -24.78
N ASP A 942 29.91 -4.90 -24.19
CA ASP A 942 29.88 -6.25 -24.76
C ASP A 942 28.41 -6.75 -24.86
N ALA A 943 27.57 -6.48 -23.84
CA ALA A 943 26.13 -6.76 -23.88
C ALA A 943 25.39 -5.98 -24.99
N VAL A 944 25.64 -4.68 -25.15
CA VAL A 944 25.07 -3.88 -26.25
C VAL A 944 25.54 -4.38 -27.62
N SER A 945 26.79 -4.85 -27.75
CA SER A 945 27.29 -5.47 -29.00
C SER A 945 26.48 -6.72 -29.35
N PHE A 946 26.32 -7.64 -28.39
CA PHE A 946 25.50 -8.84 -28.57
C PHE A 946 24.04 -8.50 -28.92
N ASN A 947 23.43 -7.53 -28.24
CA ASN A 947 22.04 -7.11 -28.49
C ASN A 947 21.83 -6.62 -29.93
N ASN A 948 22.81 -5.91 -30.51
CA ASN A 948 22.76 -5.52 -31.92
C ASN A 948 22.85 -6.74 -32.86
N LYS A 949 23.69 -7.74 -32.55
CA LYS A 949 23.78 -8.99 -33.32
C LYS A 949 22.50 -9.83 -33.20
N LEU A 950 21.87 -9.85 -32.03
CA LEU A 950 20.58 -10.51 -31.76
C LEU A 950 19.46 -9.89 -32.59
N ASN A 951 19.37 -8.56 -32.62
CA ASN A 951 18.41 -7.82 -33.46
C ASN A 951 18.59 -8.14 -34.95
N ALA A 952 19.82 -8.00 -35.47
CA ALA A 952 20.12 -8.26 -36.88
C ALA A 952 19.84 -9.72 -37.29
N THR A 953 20.20 -10.68 -36.44
CA THR A 953 19.96 -12.11 -36.68
C THR A 953 18.47 -12.44 -36.64
N SER A 954 17.72 -11.86 -35.70
CA SER A 954 16.28 -12.07 -35.59
C SER A 954 15.52 -11.53 -36.81
N GLN A 955 15.87 -10.33 -37.27
CA GLN A 955 15.35 -9.78 -38.53
C GLN A 955 15.74 -10.67 -39.73
N SER A 956 16.96 -11.21 -39.76
CA SER A 956 17.40 -12.15 -40.80
C SER A 956 16.58 -13.46 -40.80
N LEU A 957 16.23 -13.98 -39.62
CA LEU A 957 15.43 -15.19 -39.45
C LEU A 957 13.96 -14.94 -39.84
N GLN A 958 13.37 -13.83 -39.41
CA GLN A 958 12.00 -13.43 -39.77
C GLN A 958 11.82 -13.30 -41.29
N ASN A 959 12.82 -12.75 -41.98
CA ASN A 959 12.82 -12.66 -43.45
C ASN A 959 13.05 -14.01 -44.17
N LYS A 960 13.55 -15.05 -43.48
CA LYS A 960 13.80 -16.39 -44.05
C LYS A 960 12.69 -17.40 -43.74
N LEU A 961 12.03 -17.27 -42.60
CA LEU A 961 11.08 -18.24 -42.07
C LEU A 961 9.64 -17.74 -42.25
N SER A 962 9.00 -18.16 -43.35
CA SER A 962 7.66 -17.68 -43.73
C SER A 962 6.62 -17.92 -42.63
N GLY A 963 5.92 -16.86 -42.22
CA GLY A 963 4.93 -16.92 -41.15
C GLY A 963 5.50 -16.99 -39.73
N LEU A 964 6.81 -16.85 -39.54
CA LEU A 964 7.39 -16.58 -38.23
C LEU A 964 7.19 -15.10 -37.87
N ASN A 965 6.57 -14.85 -36.72
CA ASN A 965 6.66 -13.58 -36.02
C ASN A 965 7.72 -13.71 -34.92
N LEU A 966 8.80 -12.94 -35.03
CA LEU A 966 9.96 -12.99 -34.13
C LEU A 966 10.33 -11.57 -33.69
N LEU A 967 10.24 -11.32 -32.39
CA LEU A 967 10.52 -10.03 -31.77
C LEU A 967 11.69 -10.17 -30.79
N VAL A 968 12.55 -9.15 -30.75
CA VAL A 968 13.51 -8.97 -29.64
C VAL A 968 12.93 -7.93 -28.70
N PHE A 969 12.73 -8.33 -27.45
CA PHE A 969 12.31 -7.45 -26.35
C PHE A 969 13.53 -6.75 -25.75
N ASP A 970 13.51 -5.44 -25.55
CA ASP A 970 14.61 -4.79 -24.84
C ASP A 970 14.42 -4.76 -23.32
N ILE A 971 15.19 -5.59 -22.60
CA ILE A 971 15.35 -5.49 -21.15
C ILE A 971 16.59 -4.68 -20.73
N TYR A 972 17.45 -4.29 -21.68
CA TYR A 972 18.65 -3.51 -21.39
C TYR A 972 18.27 -2.12 -20.89
N GLN A 973 17.56 -1.32 -21.69
CA GLN A 973 17.28 0.08 -21.35
C GLN A 973 16.33 0.23 -20.16
N PRO A 974 15.27 -0.59 -19.98
CA PRO A 974 14.45 -0.57 -18.78
C PRO A 974 15.25 -0.84 -17.51
N LEU A 975 16.03 -1.94 -17.43
CA LEU A 975 16.81 -2.26 -16.23
C LEU A 975 17.94 -1.23 -16.01
N TYR A 976 18.57 -0.72 -17.08
CA TYR A 976 19.55 0.35 -16.98
C TYR A 976 18.93 1.66 -16.44
N ASN A 977 17.67 1.96 -16.77
CA ASN A 977 16.94 3.08 -16.18
C ASN A 977 16.66 2.85 -14.68
N LEU A 978 16.27 1.63 -14.27
CA LEU A 978 16.09 1.31 -12.85
C LEU A 978 17.40 1.51 -12.05
N VAL A 979 18.55 1.13 -12.63
CA VAL A 979 19.86 1.25 -11.98
C VAL A 979 20.41 2.68 -12.00
N THR A 980 20.23 3.42 -13.09
CA THR A 980 20.78 4.79 -13.20
C THR A 980 19.86 5.88 -12.64
N LYS A 981 18.56 5.60 -12.50
CA LYS A 981 17.54 6.52 -11.97
C LYS A 981 16.59 5.79 -11.01
N PRO A 982 17.08 5.19 -9.91
CA PRO A 982 16.25 4.38 -9.02
C PRO A 982 15.07 5.18 -8.46
N THR A 983 15.33 6.41 -7.99
CA THR A 983 14.31 7.31 -7.42
C THR A 983 13.16 7.61 -8.37
N ASP A 984 13.46 7.82 -9.66
CA ASP A 984 12.49 8.16 -10.70
C ASP A 984 11.58 6.96 -11.03
N ASN A 985 12.02 5.75 -10.69
CA ASN A 985 11.32 4.49 -10.91
C ASN A 985 10.79 3.86 -9.59
N GLY A 986 10.85 4.59 -8.48
CA GLY A 986 10.29 4.15 -7.18
C GLY A 986 11.24 3.35 -6.27
N PHE A 987 12.50 3.17 -6.65
CA PHE A 987 13.52 2.44 -5.88
C PHE A 987 14.41 3.37 -5.04
N PHE A 988 14.90 2.86 -3.92
CA PHE A 988 15.89 3.51 -3.07
C PHE A 988 17.31 2.97 -3.33
N GLU A 989 17.46 1.65 -3.48
CA GLU A 989 18.74 0.97 -3.66
C GLU A 989 18.79 0.20 -4.99
N SER A 990 19.93 0.29 -5.68
CA SER A 990 20.16 -0.28 -7.02
C SER A 990 21.63 -0.58 -7.35
N ARG A 991 22.56 -0.43 -6.40
CA ARG A 991 23.92 -0.99 -6.46
C ARG A 991 24.08 -2.22 -5.61
N LYS A 992 23.25 -2.36 -4.57
CA LYS A 992 23.15 -3.56 -3.75
C LYS A 992 21.88 -4.33 -4.03
N ALA A 993 21.97 -5.64 -3.89
CA ALA A 993 20.82 -6.52 -3.79
C ALA A 993 20.20 -6.49 -2.40
N CYS A 994 18.95 -6.94 -2.30
CA CYS A 994 18.26 -7.09 -1.01
C CYS A 994 18.85 -8.22 -0.15
N CYS A 995 19.35 -9.32 -0.74
CA CYS A 995 19.77 -10.51 0.00
C CYS A 995 21.23 -10.43 0.52
N GLY A 996 21.44 -10.85 1.77
CA GLY A 996 22.77 -10.86 2.41
C GLY A 996 23.40 -9.47 2.54
N THR A 997 24.70 -9.35 2.26
CA THR A 997 25.40 -8.06 2.14
C THR A 997 25.01 -7.28 0.89
N GLY A 998 24.31 -7.93 -0.05
CA GLY A 998 23.81 -7.36 -1.29
C GLY A 998 24.83 -7.32 -2.42
N LEU A 999 25.90 -8.11 -2.35
CA LEU A 999 27.07 -7.99 -3.24
C LEU A 999 27.29 -9.22 -4.12
N LEU A 1000 27.25 -10.42 -3.55
CA LEU A 1000 27.58 -11.69 -4.25
C LEU A 1000 26.56 -12.81 -3.99
N GLU A 1001 25.66 -12.59 -3.03
CA GLU A 1001 24.77 -13.61 -2.51
C GLU A 1001 23.71 -14.00 -3.55
N THR A 1002 23.81 -15.22 -4.06
CA THR A 1002 22.81 -15.87 -4.93
C THR A 1002 22.78 -17.37 -4.65
N SER A 1003 21.69 -18.03 -5.03
CA SER A 1003 21.44 -19.45 -4.72
C SER A 1003 21.71 -19.73 -3.24
N ILE A 1004 22.52 -20.75 -2.92
CA ILE A 1004 22.90 -21.15 -1.56
C ILE A 1004 23.55 -20.04 -0.71
N LEU A 1005 24.09 -18.98 -1.30
CA LEU A 1005 24.64 -17.83 -0.57
C LEU A 1005 23.58 -16.80 -0.17
N CYS A 1006 22.39 -16.86 -0.78
CA CYS A 1006 21.20 -16.12 -0.40
C CYS A 1006 20.23 -17.07 0.33
N ASN A 1007 20.42 -17.24 1.64
CA ASN A 1007 19.67 -18.18 2.48
C ASN A 1007 19.24 -17.50 3.81
N VAL A 1008 18.56 -18.23 4.70
CA VAL A 1008 18.02 -17.68 5.96
C VAL A 1008 19.08 -17.13 6.94
N GLU A 1009 20.34 -17.55 6.81
CA GLU A 1009 21.47 -17.11 7.61
C GLU A 1009 22.22 -15.92 6.99
N SER A 1010 21.83 -15.47 5.77
CA SER A 1010 22.47 -14.37 5.06
C SER A 1010 22.17 -13.01 5.71
N VAL A 1011 23.01 -12.67 6.70
CA VAL A 1011 22.98 -11.41 7.47
C VAL A 1011 22.99 -10.19 6.54
N GLY A 1012 22.12 -9.23 6.81
CA GLY A 1012 21.93 -8.02 6.01
C GLY A 1012 20.69 -8.03 5.11
N THR A 1013 20.06 -9.19 4.90
CA THR A 1013 18.88 -9.35 4.05
C THR A 1013 17.78 -8.33 4.37
N CYS A 1014 17.39 -7.54 3.36
CA CYS A 1014 16.61 -6.32 3.51
C CYS A 1014 15.15 -6.60 3.93
N ALA A 1015 14.60 -5.71 4.76
CA ALA A 1015 13.24 -5.83 5.29
C ALA A 1015 12.15 -5.55 4.21
N ASN A 1016 12.38 -4.58 3.32
CA ASN A 1016 11.46 -4.26 2.22
C ASN A 1016 12.13 -4.43 0.85
N ALA A 1017 11.74 -5.46 0.10
CA ALA A 1017 12.27 -5.68 -1.25
C ALA A 1017 11.70 -4.73 -2.31
N THR A 1018 10.59 -4.01 -2.05
CA THR A 1018 10.05 -3.06 -3.05
C THR A 1018 10.93 -1.82 -3.24
N GLU A 1019 11.84 -1.56 -2.31
CA GLU A 1019 12.81 -0.45 -2.35
C GLU A 1019 14.10 -0.79 -3.10
N TYR A 1020 14.29 -2.06 -3.50
CA TYR A 1020 15.51 -2.58 -4.11
C TYR A 1020 15.27 -3.02 -5.56
N VAL A 1021 16.17 -2.66 -6.48
CA VAL A 1021 16.10 -3.14 -7.88
C VAL A 1021 16.48 -4.63 -7.97
N PHE A 1022 17.51 -5.05 -7.22
CA PHE A 1022 18.02 -6.42 -7.23
C PHE A 1022 17.59 -7.19 -5.98
N TRP A 1023 17.14 -8.43 -6.17
CA TRP A 1023 16.79 -9.35 -5.09
C TRP A 1023 18.03 -9.98 -4.50
N ASP A 1024 18.84 -10.60 -5.35
CA ASP A 1024 20.09 -11.27 -5.02
C ASP A 1024 21.22 -10.69 -5.91
N GLY A 1025 22.45 -11.18 -5.79
CA GLY A 1025 23.61 -10.64 -6.51
C GLY A 1025 23.47 -10.57 -8.05
N PHE A 1026 22.49 -11.26 -8.64
CA PHE A 1026 22.26 -11.31 -10.09
C PHE A 1026 20.84 -10.90 -10.53
N HIS A 1027 19.81 -11.22 -9.76
CA HIS A 1027 18.41 -11.23 -10.23
C HIS A 1027 17.57 -10.05 -9.73
N PRO A 1028 16.60 -9.52 -10.51
CA PRO A 1028 15.72 -8.43 -10.06
C PRO A 1028 14.74 -8.83 -8.94
N THR A 1029 14.25 -7.85 -8.17
CA THR A 1029 13.11 -8.04 -7.26
C THR A 1029 11.79 -8.20 -8.00
N GLU A 1030 10.74 -8.70 -7.33
CA GLU A 1030 9.38 -8.75 -7.89
C GLU A 1030 8.89 -7.37 -8.35
N ALA A 1031 9.25 -6.30 -7.62
CA ALA A 1031 8.93 -4.92 -8.00
C ALA A 1031 9.63 -4.50 -9.30
N ALA A 1032 10.91 -4.83 -9.47
CA ALA A 1032 11.65 -4.58 -10.71
C ALA A 1032 11.14 -5.48 -11.86
N ASN A 1033 10.94 -6.77 -11.61
CA ASN A 1033 10.38 -7.73 -12.56
C ASN A 1033 9.00 -7.31 -13.09
N LYS A 1034 8.15 -6.70 -12.25
CA LYS A 1034 6.89 -6.13 -12.71
C LYS A 1034 7.12 -5.01 -13.72
N ILE A 1035 7.99 -4.04 -13.41
CA ILE A 1035 8.29 -2.93 -14.34
C ILE A 1035 8.91 -3.45 -15.64
N LEU A 1036 9.78 -4.46 -15.58
CA LEU A 1036 10.29 -5.12 -16.79
C LEU A 1036 9.14 -5.74 -17.59
N ALA A 1037 8.25 -6.53 -16.98
CA ALA A 1037 7.10 -7.13 -17.64
C ALA A 1037 6.09 -6.12 -18.21
N ASP A 1038 5.87 -5.00 -17.53
CA ASP A 1038 5.01 -3.90 -18.01
C ASP A 1038 5.60 -3.24 -19.27
N ASN A 1039 6.94 -3.20 -19.43
CA ASN A 1039 7.60 -2.81 -20.69
C ASN A 1039 7.52 -3.91 -21.76
N LEU A 1040 7.81 -5.18 -21.40
CA LEU A 1040 7.70 -6.34 -22.31
C LEU A 1040 6.31 -6.44 -22.95
N LEU A 1041 5.26 -6.10 -22.21
CA LEU A 1041 3.88 -6.13 -22.70
C LEU A 1041 3.63 -5.14 -23.84
N VAL A 1042 4.21 -3.94 -23.77
CA VAL A 1042 4.01 -2.87 -24.77
C VAL A 1042 4.66 -3.24 -26.11
N ASP A 1043 5.91 -3.73 -26.08
CA ASP A 1043 6.58 -4.28 -27.26
C ASP A 1043 5.82 -5.50 -27.82
N GLY A 1044 5.35 -6.37 -26.90
CA GLY A 1044 4.75 -7.67 -27.17
C GLY A 1044 3.37 -7.66 -27.81
N ILE A 1045 2.70 -6.50 -27.90
CA ILE A 1045 1.43 -6.36 -28.64
C ILE A 1045 1.58 -6.93 -30.06
N SER A 1046 2.71 -6.63 -30.70
CA SER A 1046 3.05 -7.07 -32.07
C SER A 1046 3.28 -8.58 -32.26
N LEU A 1047 3.41 -9.36 -31.18
CA LEU A 1047 3.41 -10.84 -31.25
C LEU A 1047 2.00 -11.42 -31.15
N ILE A 1048 1.05 -10.70 -30.56
CA ILE A 1048 -0.29 -11.20 -30.24
C ILE A 1048 -1.28 -10.89 -31.38
N PHE A 1049 -1.25 -9.68 -31.91
CA PHE A 1049 -2.14 -9.18 -32.96
C PHE A 1049 -1.44 -9.09 -34.32
#